data_AF-A0A363T2I4-F1
#
_entry.id   AF-A0A363T2I4-F1
#
_cell.length_a   1.000
_cell.length_b   1.000
_cell.length_c   1.000
_cell.angle_alpha   90.00
_cell.angle_beta   90.00
_cell.angle_gamma   90.00
#
_symmetry.space_group_name_H-M   'P 1'
#
loop_
_entity.id
_entity.type
_entity.pdbx_description
1 polymer ?
#
loop_
_entity_poly.entity_id
_entity_poly.type
_entity_poly.pdbx_seq_one_letter_code
_entity_poly.pdbx_strand_id
1 'polypeptide(L)'
;MKLPVELSHAEARKLISKALDSKLDHAQAETLEQHLQDCGECRAYAAQLETLDHNLKHELRNRWPEQDSSSSRVAAVYDEIQPALKRNKRKDSRAVTLRSLGWSALAIVLIASLAWTIKTLAPIPSQVPAEETTVEPTSPVLEASQVITPTQAVIANTAEGLLTGSWSATTDFGQLIFTVDEAPARITRIDYLFTNWSCGEITQTSEIVDASSWLFTGNQFTAYSTFDRDGQLTMEINGSYDPASQKLTGTWQQAAQGSLCSGPWEALPATIAAPNLPNAPASQFPNLLITFAASLPSSPTKMMVYQQQLSEAVNAESARQVANEWGVAGGVYSSPSEGMNDTIFDVMDGARFIRFLNFPDQFIYTVGYASPNYGSALMDNGPLPSFDEQVSIAESFLKPLGILDMPYRTVPMETERGMVAFIPLLDGFPVIQEIGVDRSNIGWIDVKVNTPGNVTMVQYSDHEYLPIGEYPILTAEQAWERFTADTSFQHSRYAVLSPEGENSYQTWLHKYKPGQETEIYGWVEGHQPAEVGTQPLVMINNLPLIGDITGLVPDNPYDIRFVHAWGQIQGSPTDGVALRVQGWEDSTLADEYITGTLTTQAGQTILVNPVRTLLLIEPPPDIPDGMQVGIQGVVLMANQPALNWKFIETGQMHLSYGASNSCGGGGSGGGGSANADFGGGRFSQFNVDGQDSQATVQEDPPYKPGDALDAVESRVYVTQHIYLGGSTSLDVILSPDPSSSPDQNWVYSLIGENLKGIEQYNNLPIRIWGQVDRLEPNTVYVEVSRFEPVYPGEQIQAWSGTEQITNLDGQDVVLFTTLAGESYVLKSSLVWGAEGNIIGRLGDLIEIEGYLIPDQQMGGYTLMQDIAGTAQPDGIVDSAIVPVLDHSQDLASNPGAVLQGTLTIETVELAYDAINLDRCNPSAADDPNLVPWLVVQPMWVFNGHFDDGRRFIVQVQALPEEFLK
;
A
#
# COMPACT_ATOMS: atom_id res chain seq x y z
N MET A 1 -40.63 -62.87 13.32
CA MET A 1 -41.50 -61.72 13.02
C MET A 1 -40.73 -60.45 13.34
N LYS A 2 -40.24 -59.73 12.32
CA LYS A 2 -39.72 -58.36 12.49
C LYS A 2 -40.93 -57.43 12.44
N LEU A 3 -41.08 -56.57 13.44
CA LEU A 3 -42.12 -55.53 13.46
C LEU A 3 -41.91 -54.59 12.25
N PRO A 4 -43.00 -54.14 11.57
CA PRO A 4 -42.89 -53.15 10.50
C PRO A 4 -42.34 -51.84 11.07
N VAL A 5 -41.40 -51.22 10.36
CA VAL A 5 -40.86 -49.91 10.69
C VAL A 5 -41.94 -48.87 10.37
N GLU A 6 -42.52 -48.25 11.39
CA GLU A 6 -43.46 -47.14 11.19
C GLU A 6 -42.69 -45.91 10.68
N LEU A 7 -43.02 -45.46 9.46
CA LEU A 7 -42.53 -44.20 8.91
C LEU A 7 -43.10 -43.02 9.70
N SER A 8 -42.25 -42.05 10.07
CA SER A 8 -42.72 -40.75 10.58
C SER A 8 -43.27 -39.86 9.44
N HIS A 9 -44.09 -38.85 9.76
CA HIS A 9 -44.59 -37.90 8.76
C HIS A 9 -43.46 -37.18 8.00
N ALA A 10 -42.35 -36.87 8.68
CA ALA A 10 -41.20 -36.22 8.05
C ALA A 10 -40.52 -37.13 7.01
N GLU A 11 -40.35 -38.41 7.35
CA GLU A 11 -39.78 -39.40 6.43
C GLU A 11 -40.73 -39.69 5.26
N ALA A 12 -42.04 -39.80 5.52
CA ALA A 12 -43.06 -39.96 4.49
C ALA A 12 -43.05 -38.77 3.51
N ARG A 13 -42.98 -37.53 3.99
CA ARG A 13 -42.87 -36.32 3.13
C ARG A 13 -41.61 -36.33 2.28
N LYS A 14 -40.48 -36.77 2.83
CA LYS A 14 -39.21 -36.92 2.08
C LYS A 14 -39.32 -37.98 0.98
N LEU A 15 -40.01 -39.09 1.25
CA LEU A 15 -40.26 -40.12 0.24
C LEU A 15 -41.28 -39.65 -0.82
N ILE A 16 -42.31 -38.87 -0.45
CA ILE A 16 -43.26 -38.25 -1.41
C ILE A 16 -42.52 -37.30 -2.36
N SER A 17 -41.60 -36.46 -1.87
CA SER A 17 -40.81 -35.57 -2.75
C SER A 17 -39.89 -36.37 -3.69
N LYS A 18 -39.24 -37.42 -3.19
CA LYS A 18 -38.43 -38.32 -4.03
C LYS A 18 -39.26 -39.04 -5.09
N ALA A 19 -40.52 -39.34 -4.81
CA ALA A 19 -41.43 -39.99 -5.76
C ALA A 19 -41.73 -39.06 -6.96
N LEU A 20 -41.95 -37.76 -6.72
CA LEU A 20 -42.16 -36.76 -7.77
C LEU A 20 -40.94 -36.64 -8.70
N ASP A 21 -39.74 -36.77 -8.14
CA ASP A 21 -38.48 -36.79 -8.88
C ASP A 21 -38.19 -38.10 -9.63
N SER A 22 -39.05 -39.12 -9.52
CA SER A 22 -38.79 -40.49 -10.02
C SER A 22 -37.51 -41.13 -9.44
N LYS A 23 -37.14 -40.76 -8.20
CA LYS A 23 -35.91 -41.23 -7.51
C LYS A 23 -36.19 -42.23 -6.38
N LEU A 24 -37.41 -42.76 -6.31
CA LEU A 24 -37.81 -43.73 -5.29
C LEU A 24 -37.42 -45.15 -5.72
N ASP A 25 -36.73 -45.91 -4.85
CA ASP A 25 -36.51 -47.33 -5.09
C ASP A 25 -37.76 -48.17 -4.73
N HIS A 26 -37.80 -49.44 -5.16
CA HIS A 26 -38.97 -50.30 -4.97
C HIS A 26 -39.32 -50.55 -3.49
N ALA A 27 -38.33 -50.64 -2.61
CA ALA A 27 -38.57 -50.90 -1.19
C ALA A 27 -39.14 -49.64 -0.50
N GLN A 28 -38.63 -48.47 -0.87
CA GLN A 28 -39.14 -47.18 -0.43
C GLN A 28 -40.56 -46.92 -0.96
N ALA A 29 -40.86 -47.31 -2.20
CA ALA A 29 -42.18 -47.20 -2.80
C ALA A 29 -43.22 -48.03 -2.02
N GLU A 30 -42.90 -49.30 -1.75
CA GLU A 30 -43.79 -50.19 -1.00
C GLU A 30 -44.02 -49.69 0.44
N THR A 31 -42.96 -49.21 1.11
CA THR A 31 -43.05 -48.67 2.47
C THR A 31 -43.86 -47.37 2.51
N LEU A 32 -43.64 -46.47 1.54
CA LEU A 32 -44.40 -45.23 1.42
C LEU A 32 -45.88 -45.52 1.11
N GLU A 33 -46.16 -46.43 0.18
CA GLU A 33 -47.52 -46.81 -0.18
C GLU A 33 -48.29 -47.37 1.02
N GLN A 34 -47.65 -48.24 1.81
CA GLN A 34 -48.23 -48.75 3.05
C GLN A 34 -48.52 -47.62 4.04
N HIS A 35 -47.59 -46.67 4.25
CA HIS A 35 -47.82 -45.54 5.14
C HIS A 35 -48.94 -44.60 4.64
N LEU A 36 -49.04 -44.37 3.33
CA LEU A 36 -50.09 -43.54 2.73
C LEU A 36 -51.48 -44.17 2.88
N GLN A 37 -51.58 -45.50 2.91
CA GLN A 37 -52.83 -46.22 3.19
C GLN A 37 -53.34 -46.01 4.62
N ASP A 38 -52.42 -45.80 5.57
CA ASP A 38 -52.75 -45.68 6.99
C ASP A 38 -52.78 -44.22 7.50
N CYS A 39 -52.12 -43.28 6.80
CA CYS A 39 -52.05 -41.88 7.19
C CYS A 39 -52.84 -40.95 6.25
N GLY A 40 -53.95 -40.39 6.75
CA GLY A 40 -54.76 -39.42 6.00
C GLY A 40 -54.04 -38.11 5.69
N GLU A 41 -53.20 -37.61 6.59
CA GLU A 41 -52.47 -36.34 6.41
C GLU A 41 -51.41 -36.43 5.30
N CYS A 42 -50.58 -37.48 5.31
CA CYS A 42 -49.56 -37.68 4.28
C CYS A 42 -50.19 -37.95 2.91
N ARG A 43 -51.38 -38.56 2.86
CA ARG A 43 -52.14 -38.75 1.61
C ARG A 43 -52.67 -37.44 1.06
N ALA A 44 -53.20 -36.56 1.92
CA ALA A 44 -53.63 -35.23 1.51
C ALA A 44 -52.45 -34.39 0.99
N TYR A 45 -51.29 -34.48 1.66
CA TYR A 45 -50.06 -33.82 1.21
C TYR A 45 -49.56 -34.34 -0.15
N ALA A 46 -49.56 -35.66 -0.37
CA ALA A 46 -49.20 -36.25 -1.66
C ALA A 46 -50.12 -35.76 -2.80
N ALA A 47 -51.44 -35.73 -2.57
CA ALA A 47 -52.40 -35.25 -3.55
C ALA A 47 -52.25 -33.75 -3.88
N GLN A 48 -51.90 -32.91 -2.89
CA GLN A 48 -51.61 -31.49 -3.11
C GLN A 48 -50.38 -31.30 -4.00
N LEU A 49 -49.31 -32.07 -3.75
CA LEU A 49 -48.10 -32.01 -4.56
C LEU A 49 -48.29 -32.53 -5.98
N GLU A 50 -49.05 -33.61 -6.18
CA GLU A 50 -49.41 -34.08 -7.54
C GLU A 50 -50.22 -33.04 -8.30
N THR A 51 -51.15 -32.36 -7.64
CA THR A 51 -51.92 -31.26 -8.24
C THR A 51 -51.01 -30.10 -8.63
N LEU A 52 -50.05 -29.75 -7.77
CA LEU A 52 -49.07 -28.70 -8.05
C LEU A 52 -48.16 -29.05 -9.22
N ASP A 53 -47.61 -30.28 -9.27
CA ASP A 53 -46.77 -30.76 -10.37
C ASP A 53 -47.54 -30.76 -11.70
N HIS A 54 -48.81 -31.18 -11.68
CA HIS A 54 -49.66 -31.13 -12.88
C HIS A 54 -49.90 -29.70 -13.36
N ASN A 55 -50.21 -28.78 -12.45
CA ASN A 55 -50.42 -27.37 -12.77
C ASN A 55 -49.14 -26.73 -13.30
N LEU A 56 -47.98 -27.00 -12.68
CA LEU A 56 -46.69 -26.50 -13.15
C LEU A 56 -46.36 -27.02 -14.54
N LYS A 57 -46.54 -28.31 -14.82
CA LYS A 57 -46.33 -28.90 -16.15
C LYS A 57 -47.27 -28.31 -17.21
N HIS A 58 -48.52 -28.04 -16.84
CA HIS A 58 -49.51 -27.42 -17.72
C HIS A 58 -49.17 -25.95 -18.01
N GLU A 59 -48.89 -25.15 -16.98
CA GLU A 59 -48.52 -23.74 -17.12
C GLU A 59 -47.19 -23.56 -17.86
N LEU A 60 -46.18 -24.39 -17.59
CA LEU A 60 -44.91 -24.36 -18.31
C LEU A 60 -45.09 -24.67 -19.79
N ARG A 61 -45.92 -25.66 -20.16
CA ARG A 61 -46.22 -25.97 -21.57
C ARG A 61 -47.05 -24.88 -22.26
N ASN A 62 -47.92 -24.20 -21.53
CA ASN A 62 -48.70 -23.10 -22.09
C ASN A 62 -47.87 -21.83 -22.26
N ARG A 63 -46.92 -21.58 -21.35
CA ARG A 63 -46.04 -20.40 -21.37
C ARG A 63 -44.86 -20.57 -22.32
N TRP A 64 -44.39 -21.80 -22.50
CA TRP A 64 -43.41 -22.19 -23.52
C TRP A 64 -44.01 -23.27 -24.43
N PRO A 65 -44.93 -22.90 -25.36
CA PRO A 65 -45.34 -23.83 -26.41
C PRO A 65 -44.09 -24.26 -27.17
N GLU A 66 -43.94 -25.56 -27.45
CA GLU A 66 -42.83 -26.11 -28.23
C GLU A 66 -42.71 -25.34 -29.55
N GLN A 67 -41.83 -24.34 -29.54
CA GLN A 67 -41.43 -23.59 -30.70
C GLN A 67 -40.48 -24.52 -31.44
N ASP A 68 -40.75 -24.73 -32.72
CA ASP A 68 -40.01 -25.60 -33.64
C ASP A 68 -38.57 -25.06 -33.84
N SER A 69 -37.76 -25.05 -32.78
CA SER A 69 -36.34 -24.75 -32.82
C SER A 69 -35.65 -25.98 -33.38
N SER A 70 -35.09 -25.87 -34.56
CA SER A 70 -34.39 -26.96 -35.25
C SER A 70 -33.47 -27.71 -34.28
N SER A 71 -33.87 -28.93 -33.91
CA SER A 71 -33.21 -29.82 -32.96
C SER A 71 -31.73 -30.07 -33.28
N SER A 72 -31.30 -29.79 -34.49
CA SER A 72 -29.90 -29.86 -34.92
C SER A 72 -28.98 -28.80 -34.31
N ARG A 73 -29.47 -27.60 -34.01
CA ARG A 73 -28.61 -26.50 -33.50
C ARG A 73 -28.37 -26.60 -32.00
N VAL A 74 -29.39 -27.01 -31.24
CA VAL A 74 -29.27 -27.29 -29.81
C VAL A 74 -28.47 -28.58 -29.58
N ALA A 75 -28.66 -29.62 -30.42
CA ALA A 75 -27.84 -30.83 -30.35
C ALA A 75 -26.37 -30.55 -30.66
N ALA A 76 -26.06 -29.67 -31.62
CA ALA A 76 -24.67 -29.30 -31.94
C ALA A 76 -23.98 -28.56 -30.79
N VAL A 77 -24.67 -27.59 -30.17
CA VAL A 77 -24.14 -26.86 -29.00
C VAL A 77 -24.00 -27.78 -27.78
N TYR A 78 -24.94 -28.70 -27.59
CA TYR A 78 -24.87 -29.67 -26.49
C TYR A 78 -23.75 -30.71 -26.68
N ASP A 79 -23.49 -31.16 -27.91
CA ASP A 79 -22.39 -32.07 -28.24
C ASP A 79 -21.01 -31.38 -28.13
N GLU A 80 -20.94 -30.07 -28.31
CA GLU A 80 -19.71 -29.26 -28.13
C GLU A 80 -19.39 -28.99 -26.65
N ILE A 81 -20.41 -28.79 -25.81
CA ILE A 81 -20.25 -28.47 -24.38
C ILE A 81 -20.04 -29.72 -23.50
N GLN A 82 -20.61 -30.87 -23.88
CA GLN A 82 -20.53 -32.13 -23.11
C GLN A 82 -19.09 -32.62 -22.82
N PRO A 83 -18.13 -32.57 -23.76
CA PRO A 83 -16.74 -32.94 -23.51
C PRO A 83 -16.05 -32.02 -22.49
N ALA A 84 -16.32 -30.71 -22.54
CA ALA A 84 -15.74 -29.71 -21.64
C ALA A 84 -16.24 -29.91 -20.19
N LEU A 85 -17.55 -30.07 -20.01
CA LEU A 85 -18.14 -30.32 -18.69
C LEU A 85 -17.72 -31.66 -18.09
N LYS A 86 -17.59 -32.73 -18.90
CA LYS A 86 -17.08 -34.03 -18.43
C LYS A 86 -15.59 -33.97 -18.07
N ARG A 87 -14.82 -33.05 -18.65
CA ARG A 87 -13.40 -32.85 -18.34
C ARG A 87 -13.22 -32.14 -16.99
N ASN A 88 -14.02 -31.11 -16.72
CA ASN A 88 -13.98 -30.35 -15.46
C ASN A 88 -14.52 -31.18 -14.29
N LYS A 89 -15.66 -31.86 -14.46
CA LYS A 89 -16.21 -32.74 -13.41
C LYS A 89 -15.29 -33.93 -13.05
N ARG A 90 -14.44 -34.38 -13.98
CA ARG A 90 -13.39 -35.40 -13.72
C ARG A 90 -12.12 -34.82 -13.08
N LYS A 91 -11.82 -33.53 -13.26
CA LYS A 91 -10.74 -32.84 -12.54
C LYS A 91 -11.13 -32.67 -11.06
N ASP A 92 -12.35 -32.22 -10.79
CA ASP A 92 -12.79 -31.96 -9.41
C ASP A 92 -12.95 -33.24 -8.60
N SER A 93 -13.53 -34.30 -9.19
CA SER A 93 -13.66 -35.58 -8.48
C SER A 93 -12.31 -36.26 -8.22
N ARG A 94 -11.29 -35.99 -9.04
CA ARG A 94 -9.92 -36.52 -8.85
C ARG A 94 -9.13 -35.69 -7.85
N ALA A 95 -9.28 -34.37 -7.85
CA ALA A 95 -8.60 -33.48 -6.90
C ALA A 95 -9.06 -33.73 -5.45
N VAL A 96 -10.36 -33.94 -5.22
CA VAL A 96 -10.91 -34.23 -3.88
C VAL A 96 -10.50 -35.61 -3.36
N THR A 97 -10.38 -36.61 -4.25
CA THR A 97 -9.98 -37.98 -3.86
C THR A 97 -8.46 -38.12 -3.66
N LEU A 98 -7.63 -37.37 -4.41
CA LEU A 98 -6.17 -37.35 -4.22
C LEU A 98 -5.75 -36.52 -3.00
N ARG A 99 -6.45 -35.43 -2.66
CA ARG A 99 -6.16 -34.64 -1.45
C ARG A 99 -6.42 -35.44 -0.17
N SER A 100 -7.48 -36.24 -0.09
CA SER A 100 -7.76 -37.05 1.11
C SER A 100 -6.81 -38.25 1.29
N LEU A 101 -6.37 -38.87 0.20
CA LEU A 101 -5.33 -39.91 0.24
C LEU A 101 -3.93 -39.36 0.52
N GLY A 102 -3.61 -38.16 0.01
CA GLY A 102 -2.34 -37.47 0.25
C GLY A 102 -2.13 -37.10 1.72
N TRP A 103 -3.15 -36.50 2.37
CA TRP A 103 -3.08 -36.17 3.80
C TRP A 103 -2.93 -37.43 4.69
N SER A 104 -3.59 -38.52 4.33
CA SER A 104 -3.47 -39.80 5.05
C SER A 104 -2.07 -40.40 4.92
N ALA A 105 -1.47 -40.35 3.73
CA ALA A 105 -0.10 -40.83 3.51
C ALA A 105 0.95 -39.93 4.19
N LEU A 106 0.78 -38.61 4.15
CA LEU A 106 1.66 -37.65 4.81
C LEU A 106 1.66 -37.83 6.34
N ALA A 107 0.48 -38.04 6.93
CA ALA A 107 0.35 -38.33 8.37
C ALA A 107 1.06 -39.63 8.76
N ILE A 108 0.98 -40.67 7.94
CA ILE A 108 1.68 -41.94 8.18
C ILE A 108 3.21 -41.76 8.09
N VAL A 109 3.70 -40.98 7.11
CA VAL A 109 5.13 -40.68 6.97
C VAL A 109 5.65 -39.82 8.12
N LEU A 110 4.87 -38.83 8.58
CA LEU A 110 5.20 -38.00 9.74
C LEU A 110 5.23 -38.81 11.04
N ILE A 111 4.28 -39.72 11.25
CA ILE A 111 4.29 -40.61 12.43
C ILE A 111 5.48 -41.57 12.36
N ALA A 112 5.80 -42.11 11.19
CA ALA A 112 6.94 -43.00 11.00
C ALA A 112 8.28 -42.28 11.19
N SER A 113 8.42 -41.04 10.70
CA SER A 113 9.62 -40.23 10.90
C SER A 113 9.78 -39.83 12.36
N LEU A 114 8.71 -39.39 13.05
CA LEU A 114 8.76 -39.08 14.48
C LEU A 114 9.16 -40.30 15.32
N ALA A 115 8.58 -41.47 15.02
CA ALA A 115 8.88 -42.71 15.72
C ALA A 115 10.33 -43.19 15.48
N TRP A 116 10.89 -42.94 14.30
CA TRP A 116 12.28 -43.25 14.00
C TRP A 116 13.24 -42.30 14.75
N THR A 117 12.96 -41.00 14.75
CA THR A 117 13.78 -39.97 15.42
C THR A 117 13.82 -40.15 16.94
N ILE A 118 12.71 -40.55 17.56
CA ILE A 118 12.65 -40.85 19.00
C ILE A 118 13.47 -42.11 19.36
N LYS A 119 13.57 -43.06 18.43
CA LYS A 119 14.31 -44.31 18.66
C LYS A 119 15.82 -44.19 18.40
N THR A 120 16.25 -43.23 17.59
CA THR A 120 17.67 -42.99 17.27
C THR A 120 18.35 -42.00 18.22
N LEU A 121 17.61 -41.13 18.90
CA LEU A 121 18.17 -40.08 19.77
C LEU A 121 18.14 -40.40 21.28
N ALA A 122 17.70 -41.61 21.70
CA ALA A 122 17.77 -42.01 23.10
C ALA A 122 19.21 -42.40 23.49
N PRO A 123 19.92 -41.66 24.38
CA PRO A 123 21.29 -41.97 24.75
C PRO A 123 21.35 -43.18 25.68
N ILE A 124 22.22 -44.14 25.35
CA ILE A 124 22.60 -45.23 26.25
C ILE A 124 23.65 -44.67 27.24
N PRO A 125 23.45 -44.77 28.56
CA PRO A 125 24.47 -44.36 29.51
C PRO A 125 25.43 -45.52 29.76
N SER A 126 26.76 -45.30 29.69
CA SER A 126 27.71 -45.86 30.66
C SER A 126 29.16 -45.40 30.46
N GLN A 127 29.64 -44.74 31.51
CA GLN A 127 30.88 -44.97 32.28
C GLN A 127 32.25 -45.10 31.55
N VAL A 128 33.07 -44.08 31.82
CA VAL A 128 34.54 -44.00 31.89
C VAL A 128 35.09 -45.15 32.78
N PRO A 129 36.21 -45.85 32.46
CA PRO A 129 37.54 -45.27 32.77
C PRO A 129 38.81 -45.72 31.99
N ALA A 130 39.79 -44.79 32.09
CA ALA A 130 41.23 -44.94 32.34
C ALA A 130 42.24 -45.30 31.23
N GLU A 131 43.20 -44.35 31.14
CA GLU A 131 44.67 -44.50 31.08
C GLU A 131 45.44 -44.76 29.78
N GLU A 132 46.43 -43.86 29.60
CA GLU A 132 47.80 -44.03 29.10
C GLU A 132 48.04 -44.76 27.78
N THR A 133 48.66 -44.11 26.78
CA THR A 133 50.13 -44.00 26.63
C THR A 133 50.46 -43.45 25.23
N THR A 134 51.34 -42.46 25.21
CA THR A 134 52.36 -42.10 24.20
C THR A 134 52.63 -43.14 23.09
N VAL A 135 52.68 -42.74 21.80
CA VAL A 135 53.86 -42.76 20.87
C VAL A 135 53.55 -41.97 19.57
N GLU A 136 54.53 -41.17 19.12
CA GLU A 136 54.88 -40.76 17.74
C GLU A 136 54.89 -41.94 16.71
N PRO A 137 55.16 -41.82 15.38
CA PRO A 137 55.59 -40.67 14.56
C PRO A 137 55.06 -40.59 13.09
N THR A 138 55.55 -39.57 12.38
CA THR A 138 55.93 -39.52 10.93
C THR A 138 54.90 -39.11 9.87
N SER A 139 55.19 -37.94 9.27
CA SER A 139 54.65 -37.39 8.03
C SER A 139 54.86 -38.29 6.81
N PRO A 140 54.16 -37.99 5.69
CA PRO A 140 54.93 -37.44 4.58
C PRO A 140 54.34 -36.17 3.99
N VAL A 141 55.29 -35.34 3.58
CA VAL A 141 55.21 -34.08 2.85
C VAL A 141 54.68 -34.32 1.43
N LEU A 142 53.78 -33.44 0.98
CA LEU A 142 53.61 -33.11 -0.43
C LEU A 142 53.41 -31.58 -0.54
N GLU A 143 54.29 -30.98 -1.34
CA GLU A 143 54.46 -29.55 -1.57
C GLU A 143 53.21 -28.92 -2.20
N ALA A 144 52.73 -27.83 -1.60
CA ALA A 144 51.79 -26.91 -2.23
C ALA A 144 52.55 -25.67 -2.70
N SER A 145 52.27 -25.30 -3.95
CA SER A 145 52.77 -24.10 -4.62
C SER A 145 52.36 -22.84 -3.89
N GLN A 146 53.28 -21.86 -3.90
CA GLN A 146 53.13 -20.56 -3.27
C GLN A 146 51.97 -19.78 -3.88
N VAL A 147 50.95 -19.51 -3.07
CA VAL A 147 50.02 -18.39 -3.25
C VAL A 147 50.45 -17.33 -2.24
N ILE A 148 50.65 -16.12 -2.73
CA ILE A 148 51.07 -14.95 -1.97
C ILE A 148 49.88 -14.54 -1.10
N THR A 149 49.97 -14.78 0.20
CA THR A 149 49.01 -14.29 1.19
C THR A 149 49.21 -12.78 1.36
N PRO A 150 48.19 -11.94 1.10
CA PRO A 150 48.25 -10.55 1.57
C PRO A 150 48.24 -10.58 3.10
N THR A 151 49.23 -9.89 3.68
CA THR A 151 49.34 -9.65 5.11
C THR A 151 48.03 -9.04 5.63
N GLN A 152 47.22 -9.83 6.33
CA GLN A 152 46.17 -9.31 7.20
C GLN A 152 46.85 -8.44 8.26
N ALA A 153 46.78 -7.13 8.06
CA ALA A 153 46.92 -6.19 9.16
C ALA A 153 45.70 -6.40 10.06
N VAL A 154 45.93 -7.03 11.21
CA VAL A 154 44.99 -6.98 12.33
C VAL A 154 44.92 -5.52 12.75
N ILE A 155 43.90 -4.79 12.28
CA ILE A 155 43.57 -3.47 12.80
C ILE A 155 43.01 -3.73 14.19
N ALA A 156 43.82 -3.46 15.21
CA ALA A 156 43.34 -3.44 16.60
C ALA A 156 42.39 -2.24 16.74
N ASN A 157 41.08 -2.48 16.61
CA ASN A 157 40.04 -1.50 16.92
C ASN A 157 40.00 -1.30 18.44
N THR A 158 40.88 -0.46 18.96
CA THR A 158 40.91 -0.08 20.37
C THR A 158 40.26 1.28 20.55
N ALA A 159 38.98 1.26 20.90
CA ALA A 159 38.22 2.29 21.64
C ALA A 159 37.21 1.55 22.55
N GLU A 160 37.68 0.48 23.18
CA GLU A 160 36.86 -0.43 23.98
C GLU A 160 36.29 0.32 25.19
N GLY A 161 34.96 0.32 25.32
CA GLY A 161 34.24 1.01 26.39
C GLY A 161 33.98 2.50 26.14
N LEU A 162 34.13 3.02 24.91
CA LEU A 162 33.60 4.34 24.53
C LEU A 162 32.06 4.28 24.52
N LEU A 163 31.41 5.20 25.25
CA LEU A 163 29.95 5.31 25.27
C LEU A 163 29.43 5.91 23.96
N THR A 164 28.32 5.37 23.48
CA THR A 164 27.57 5.92 22.34
C THR A 164 26.70 7.09 22.73
N GLY A 165 26.28 7.85 21.72
CA GLY A 165 25.54 9.09 21.87
C GLY A 165 26.42 10.33 21.75
N SER A 166 25.88 11.46 22.22
CA SER A 166 26.49 12.78 22.04
C SER A 166 27.55 13.08 23.10
N TRP A 167 28.66 13.67 22.66
CA TRP A 167 29.75 14.16 23.49
C TRP A 167 29.95 15.64 23.20
N SER A 168 29.96 16.50 24.22
CA SER A 168 30.03 17.95 24.02
C SER A 168 31.26 18.56 24.69
N ALA A 169 31.96 19.40 23.94
CA ALA A 169 33.04 20.27 24.40
C ALA A 169 32.65 21.75 24.24
N THR A 170 32.98 22.56 25.24
CA THR A 170 33.02 24.02 25.08
C THR A 170 34.39 24.42 24.52
N THR A 171 34.39 25.24 23.46
CA THR A 171 35.59 25.75 22.81
C THR A 171 35.58 27.27 22.82
N ASP A 172 36.71 27.90 22.45
CA ASP A 172 36.74 29.37 22.32
C ASP A 172 35.82 29.88 21.21
N PHE A 173 35.46 29.03 20.24
CA PHE A 173 34.54 29.37 19.17
C PHE A 173 33.07 29.15 19.50
N GLY A 174 32.76 28.38 20.55
CA GLY A 174 31.40 28.10 21.02
C GLY A 174 31.29 26.67 21.54
N GLN A 175 30.56 25.80 20.83
CA GLN A 175 30.46 24.39 21.19
C GLN A 175 30.87 23.47 20.05
N LEU A 176 31.40 22.31 20.42
CA LEU A 176 31.77 21.21 19.55
C LEU A 176 31.06 19.95 20.06
N ILE A 177 30.19 19.36 19.26
CA ILE A 177 29.41 18.17 19.64
C ILE A 177 29.79 17.02 18.72
N PHE A 178 30.09 15.85 19.27
CA PHE A 178 30.37 14.61 18.54
C PHE A 178 29.23 13.62 18.76
N THR A 179 28.75 12.95 17.73
CA THR A 179 27.89 11.78 17.85
C THR A 179 28.70 10.51 17.62
N VAL A 180 28.65 9.57 18.57
CA VAL A 180 29.41 8.32 18.55
C VAL A 180 28.46 7.11 18.42
N ASP A 181 28.78 6.20 17.50
CA ASP A 181 27.96 5.02 17.13
C ASP A 181 28.58 3.67 17.56
N GLU A 182 27.76 2.60 17.64
CA GLU A 182 28.13 1.25 18.11
C GLU A 182 28.78 0.41 17.00
N ALA A 183 30.11 0.32 17.08
CA ALA A 183 30.97 -0.73 16.49
C ALA A 183 31.08 -0.80 14.93
N PRO A 184 32.29 -0.59 14.35
CA PRO A 184 33.49 -0.11 15.03
C PRO A 184 33.22 1.30 15.58
N ALA A 185 33.71 1.58 16.79
CA ALA A 185 33.55 2.90 17.41
C ALA A 185 34.01 3.98 16.43
N ARG A 186 33.08 4.86 16.07
CA ARG A 186 33.27 5.92 15.09
C ARG A 186 32.47 7.14 15.49
N ILE A 187 32.98 8.29 15.08
CA ILE A 187 32.22 9.54 15.11
C ILE A 187 31.45 9.60 13.79
N THR A 188 30.13 9.73 13.85
CA THR A 188 29.24 9.79 12.68
C THR A 188 28.77 11.19 12.36
N ARG A 189 28.96 12.13 13.31
CA ARG A 189 28.54 13.51 13.17
C ARG A 189 29.37 14.41 14.07
N ILE A 190 29.72 15.59 13.57
CA ILE A 190 30.31 16.69 14.34
C ILE A 190 29.51 17.96 14.10
N ASP A 191 28.96 18.55 15.16
CA ASP A 191 28.31 19.87 15.12
C ASP A 191 29.27 20.94 15.63
N TYR A 192 29.48 21.97 14.82
CA TYR A 192 30.26 23.16 15.14
C TYR A 192 29.31 24.34 15.38
N LEU A 193 29.13 24.73 16.64
CA LEU A 193 28.27 25.85 17.02
C LEU A 193 29.14 27.08 17.30
N PHE A 194 29.19 28.00 16.34
CA PHE A 194 29.95 29.24 16.45
C PHE A 194 29.12 30.34 17.13
N THR A 195 29.66 30.96 18.19
CA THR A 195 29.00 32.07 18.91
C THR A 195 29.80 33.37 18.83
N ASN A 196 29.56 34.14 17.76
CA ASN A 196 30.21 35.43 17.51
C ASN A 196 31.74 35.37 17.63
N TRP A 197 32.32 34.30 17.10
CA TRP A 197 33.75 34.03 17.19
C TRP A 197 34.45 34.45 15.90
N SER A 198 35.69 34.93 16.01
CA SER A 198 36.45 35.40 14.84
C SER A 198 37.78 34.69 14.69
N CYS A 199 38.09 34.27 13.46
CA CYS A 199 39.41 33.80 13.05
C CYS A 199 39.93 34.63 11.89
N GLY A 200 40.93 35.47 12.14
CA GLY A 200 41.37 36.47 11.17
C GLY A 200 40.30 37.53 10.93
N GLU A 201 39.94 37.75 9.66
CA GLU A 201 38.90 38.71 9.24
C GLU A 201 37.49 38.12 9.20
N ILE A 202 37.35 36.81 9.42
CA ILE A 202 36.06 36.12 9.39
C ILE A 202 35.48 36.06 10.80
N THR A 203 34.25 36.54 10.97
CA THR A 203 33.43 36.36 12.17
C THR A 203 32.28 35.40 11.86
N GLN A 204 32.08 34.38 12.69
CA GLN A 204 31.07 33.33 12.51
C GLN A 204 30.07 33.33 13.68
N THR A 205 28.79 33.25 13.32
CA THR A 205 27.66 33.00 14.24
C THR A 205 26.70 32.07 13.51
N SER A 206 27.00 30.78 13.52
CA SER A 206 26.29 29.77 12.74
C SER A 206 26.51 28.38 13.34
N GLU A 207 25.61 27.46 13.04
CA GLU A 207 25.81 26.03 13.23
C GLU A 207 26.27 25.41 11.91
N ILE A 208 27.28 24.56 11.97
CA ILE A 208 27.74 23.76 10.82
C ILE A 208 27.74 22.31 11.26
N VAL A 209 27.08 21.45 10.48
CA VAL A 209 26.98 20.01 10.74
C VAL A 209 27.81 19.26 9.71
N ASP A 210 28.73 18.42 10.15
CA ASP A 210 29.47 17.49 9.29
C ASP A 210 29.11 16.04 9.68
N ALA A 211 28.35 15.37 8.82
CA ALA A 211 27.88 14.00 9.00
C ALA A 211 28.82 12.94 8.40
N SER A 212 30.11 13.26 8.24
CA SER A 212 31.11 12.28 7.80
C SER A 212 31.41 11.23 8.89
N SER A 213 32.02 10.11 8.51
CA SER A 213 32.37 9.03 9.43
C SER A 213 33.88 8.97 9.71
N TRP A 214 34.28 9.11 10.97
CA TRP A 214 35.68 9.03 11.41
C TRP A 214 35.92 7.88 12.39
N LEU A 215 36.85 7.00 12.05
CA LEU A 215 37.19 5.82 12.86
C LEU A 215 38.24 6.15 13.93
N PHE A 216 38.11 5.51 15.09
CA PHE A 216 39.18 5.53 16.10
C PHE A 216 40.30 4.54 15.73
N THR A 217 41.54 5.01 15.76
CA THR A 217 42.76 4.19 15.64
C THR A 217 43.59 4.36 16.92
N GLY A 218 43.65 3.33 17.77
CA GLY A 218 44.43 3.38 19.00
C GLY A 218 43.95 4.43 20.01
N ASN A 219 42.64 4.50 20.24
CA ASN A 219 41.93 5.55 20.98
C ASN A 219 42.08 6.97 20.40
N GLN A 220 42.65 7.16 19.21
CA GLN A 220 42.80 8.48 18.60
C GLN A 220 41.93 8.62 17.35
N PHE A 221 41.52 9.83 17.02
CA PHE A 221 40.84 10.14 15.76
C PHE A 221 41.31 11.50 15.22
N THR A 222 41.22 11.65 13.90
CA THR A 222 41.39 12.94 13.23
C THR A 222 40.20 13.14 12.30
N ALA A 223 39.47 14.24 12.50
CA ALA A 223 38.40 14.68 11.62
C ALA A 223 38.82 15.93 10.85
N TYR A 224 38.40 16.00 9.60
CA TYR A 224 38.70 17.12 8.70
C TYR A 224 37.43 17.53 7.99
N SER A 225 37.03 18.78 8.17
CA SER A 225 35.80 19.37 7.66
C SER A 225 36.12 20.59 6.83
N THR A 226 35.37 20.80 5.75
CA THR A 226 35.49 21.97 4.88
C THR A 226 34.16 22.71 4.86
N PHE A 227 34.18 24.00 5.20
CA PHE A 227 32.97 24.81 5.40
C PHE A 227 32.61 25.69 4.19
N ASP A 228 33.48 25.76 3.18
CA ASP A 228 33.25 26.51 1.95
C ASP A 228 33.62 25.73 0.68
N ARG A 229 33.08 26.16 -0.46
CA ARG A 229 33.28 25.47 -1.74
C ARG A 229 34.73 25.53 -2.24
N ASP A 230 35.46 26.60 -1.90
CA ASP A 230 36.81 26.85 -2.38
C ASP A 230 37.90 26.21 -1.50
N GLY A 231 37.51 25.54 -0.41
CA GLY A 231 38.43 24.89 0.52
C GLY A 231 39.30 25.87 1.32
N GLN A 232 38.89 27.13 1.43
CA GLN A 232 39.63 28.17 2.15
C GLN A 232 39.22 28.29 3.62
N LEU A 233 38.11 27.64 4.00
CA LEU A 233 37.61 27.56 5.35
C LEU A 233 37.55 26.09 5.77
N THR A 234 38.56 25.64 6.51
CA THR A 234 38.72 24.24 6.89
C THR A 234 38.91 24.10 8.39
N MET A 235 38.43 23.00 8.96
CA MET A 235 38.54 22.65 10.37
C MET A 235 39.12 21.25 10.51
N GLU A 236 40.21 21.15 11.27
CA GLU A 236 40.83 19.88 11.64
C GLU A 236 40.65 19.66 13.14
N ILE A 237 40.06 18.52 13.52
CA ILE A 237 39.86 18.09 14.90
C ILE A 237 40.73 16.87 15.15
N ASN A 238 41.71 16.99 16.03
CA ASN A 238 42.53 15.88 16.49
C ASN A 238 42.11 15.52 17.90
N GLY A 239 41.63 14.30 18.12
CA GLY A 239 41.11 13.85 19.40
C GLY A 239 41.67 12.51 19.88
N SER A 240 41.53 12.29 21.18
CA SER A 240 41.90 11.06 21.86
C SER A 240 40.89 10.72 22.95
N TYR A 241 40.58 9.43 23.07
CA TYR A 241 39.71 8.87 24.08
C TYR A 241 40.51 8.33 25.26
N ASP A 242 40.16 8.74 26.47
CA ASP A 242 40.67 8.17 27.72
C ASP A 242 39.59 7.28 28.38
N PRO A 243 39.71 5.94 28.29
CA PRO A 243 38.75 5.02 28.89
C PRO A 243 38.66 5.13 30.41
N ALA A 244 39.72 5.59 31.10
CA ALA A 244 39.75 5.67 32.56
C ALA A 244 38.91 6.83 33.09
N SER A 245 38.87 7.94 32.35
CA SER A 245 38.13 9.14 32.74
C SER A 245 36.84 9.35 31.96
N GLN A 246 36.57 8.51 30.92
CA GLN A 246 35.43 8.66 30.01
C GLN A 246 35.41 10.06 29.40
N LYS A 247 36.54 10.47 28.81
CA LYS A 247 36.70 11.78 28.18
C LYS A 247 37.25 11.66 26.78
N LEU A 248 36.73 12.50 25.88
CA LEU A 248 37.40 12.81 24.63
C LEU A 248 38.16 14.12 24.81
N THR A 249 39.44 14.15 24.47
CA THR A 249 40.27 15.35 24.59
C THR A 249 41.08 15.55 23.33
N GLY A 250 41.34 16.80 22.97
CA GLY A 250 42.05 17.07 21.74
C GLY A 250 42.36 18.52 21.47
N THR A 251 42.68 18.80 20.21
CA THR A 251 42.90 20.12 19.67
C THR A 251 42.08 20.30 18.41
N TRP A 252 41.58 21.51 18.20
CA TRP A 252 40.96 21.93 16.94
C TRP A 252 41.88 22.95 16.26
N GLN A 253 41.84 23.00 14.94
CA GLN A 253 42.56 23.97 14.14
C GLN A 253 41.70 24.40 12.95
N GLN A 254 41.42 25.70 12.86
CA GLN A 254 40.70 26.29 11.74
C GLN A 254 41.63 27.12 10.87
N ALA A 255 41.66 26.82 9.57
CA ALA A 255 42.27 27.67 8.57
C ALA A 255 41.18 28.51 7.92
N ALA A 256 41.31 29.84 7.97
CA ALA A 256 40.31 30.78 7.47
C ALA A 256 41.02 31.91 6.71
N GLN A 257 40.94 31.91 5.37
CA GLN A 257 41.51 32.95 4.49
C GLN A 257 42.97 33.33 4.83
N GLY A 258 43.82 32.34 5.09
CA GLY A 258 45.24 32.53 5.40
C GLY A 258 45.54 32.85 6.88
N SER A 259 44.52 32.98 7.73
CA SER A 259 44.67 32.96 9.18
C SER A 259 44.50 31.54 9.73
N LEU A 260 45.20 31.23 10.81
CA LEU A 260 45.16 29.92 11.47
C LEU A 260 44.83 30.12 12.95
N CYS A 261 43.70 29.58 13.39
CA CYS A 261 43.28 29.59 14.77
C CYS A 261 43.26 28.16 15.31
N SER A 262 43.58 27.97 16.58
CA SER A 262 43.58 26.65 17.18
C SER A 262 43.37 26.74 18.68
N GLY A 263 42.79 25.71 19.27
CA GLY A 263 42.59 25.63 20.71
C GLY A 263 42.44 24.19 21.19
N PRO A 264 42.62 23.93 22.49
CA PRO A 264 42.28 22.64 23.08
C PRO A 264 40.77 22.49 23.20
N TRP A 265 40.31 21.25 23.32
CA TRP A 265 38.94 20.93 23.68
C TRP A 265 38.92 19.67 24.57
N GLU A 266 37.93 19.61 25.44
CA GLU A 266 37.63 18.45 26.29
C GLU A 266 36.12 18.22 26.21
N ALA A 267 35.72 17.09 25.63
CA ALA A 267 34.35 16.65 25.58
C ALA A 267 34.10 15.56 26.63
N LEU A 268 33.03 15.78 27.38
CA LEU A 268 32.45 14.77 28.25
C LEU A 268 31.31 14.10 27.47
N PRO A 269 30.97 12.83 27.75
CA PRO A 269 29.70 12.30 27.27
C PRO A 269 28.65 13.27 27.80
N ALA A 270 27.76 13.73 26.93
CA ALA A 270 26.67 14.56 27.35
C ALA A 270 25.96 13.76 28.44
N THR A 271 26.21 14.12 29.70
CA THR A 271 25.43 13.60 30.80
C THR A 271 24.13 14.31 30.57
N ILE A 272 23.25 13.64 29.83
CA ILE A 272 21.86 13.99 29.81
C ILE A 272 21.47 13.80 31.26
N ALA A 273 21.61 14.86 32.06
CA ALA A 273 20.65 15.07 33.12
C ALA A 273 19.35 15.11 32.33
N ALA A 274 18.71 13.95 32.19
CA ALA A 274 17.37 13.85 31.66
C ALA A 274 16.65 14.99 32.35
N PRO A 275 16.17 16.01 31.63
CA PRO A 275 15.23 16.91 32.25
C PRO A 275 14.18 15.95 32.82
N ASN A 276 14.06 15.91 34.14
CA ASN A 276 12.92 15.29 34.80
C ASN A 276 11.74 16.19 34.45
N LEU A 277 11.33 16.17 33.18
CA LEU A 277 9.99 16.53 32.83
C LEU A 277 9.10 15.58 33.62
N PRO A 278 8.02 16.08 34.23
CA PRO A 278 7.06 15.20 34.84
C PRO A 278 6.70 14.13 33.80
N ASN A 279 6.83 12.86 34.17
CA ASN A 279 6.18 11.78 33.42
C ASN A 279 4.77 12.28 33.07
N ALA A 280 4.39 12.16 31.79
CA ALA A 280 3.05 12.48 31.34
C ALA A 280 2.05 12.00 32.40
N PRO A 281 1.02 12.78 32.76
CA PRO A 281 0.05 12.35 33.75
C PRO A 281 -0.37 10.92 33.43
N ALA A 282 -0.17 10.01 34.38
CA ALA A 282 -0.27 8.56 34.23
C ALA A 282 -1.62 8.06 33.66
N SER A 283 -2.57 8.97 33.40
CA SER A 283 -3.87 8.71 32.81
C SER A 283 -3.88 8.52 31.30
N GLN A 284 -3.00 9.18 30.52
CA GLN A 284 -3.09 9.14 29.04
C GLN A 284 -2.28 7.99 28.44
N PHE A 285 -1.03 7.82 28.88
CA PHE A 285 -0.14 6.73 28.43
C PHE A 285 0.46 5.99 29.64
N PRO A 286 -0.35 5.19 30.37
CA PRO A 286 0.05 4.61 31.65
C PRO A 286 1.28 3.68 31.57
N ASN A 287 1.59 3.15 30.38
CA ASN A 287 2.65 2.18 30.13
C ASN A 287 3.79 2.75 29.26
N LEU A 288 3.85 4.07 29.07
CA LEU A 288 4.88 4.74 28.29
C LEU A 288 5.88 5.41 29.24
N LEU A 289 7.15 5.00 29.18
CA LEU A 289 8.26 5.68 29.84
C LEU A 289 8.98 6.52 28.79
N ILE A 290 9.26 7.79 29.09
CA ILE A 290 9.84 8.72 28.12
C ILE A 290 11.18 9.25 28.64
N THR A 291 12.20 9.18 27.79
CA THR A 291 13.53 9.73 28.02
C THR A 291 13.90 10.70 26.91
N PHE A 292 14.53 11.81 27.25
CA PHE A 292 15.05 12.76 26.27
C PHE A 292 16.56 12.61 26.15
N ALA A 293 17.05 12.30 24.96
CA ALA A 293 18.45 12.42 24.59
C ALA A 293 18.76 13.78 23.93
N ALA A 294 17.76 14.41 23.32
CA ALA A 294 17.85 15.77 22.80
C ALA A 294 17.71 16.85 23.89
N SER A 295 18.34 18.01 23.65
CA SER A 295 17.99 19.24 24.35
C SER A 295 16.65 19.79 23.86
N LEU A 296 15.87 20.41 24.76
CA LEU A 296 14.62 21.10 24.41
C LEU A 296 14.90 22.59 24.14
N PRO A 297 14.84 23.06 22.87
CA PRO A 297 15.21 24.43 22.58
C PRO A 297 14.15 25.44 23.09
N SER A 298 14.62 26.63 23.47
CA SER A 298 13.79 27.76 23.94
C SER A 298 13.78 28.96 22.98
N SER A 299 14.45 28.82 21.83
CA SER A 299 14.53 29.83 20.77
C SER A 299 14.37 29.18 19.39
N PRO A 300 13.89 29.93 18.38
CA PRO A 300 13.41 31.30 18.44
C PRO A 300 12.12 31.43 19.27
N THR A 301 11.80 32.64 19.72
CA THR A 301 10.56 32.92 20.49
C THR A 301 9.42 33.42 19.60
N LYS A 302 9.72 33.63 18.31
CA LYS A 302 8.79 34.06 17.29
C LYS A 302 9.12 33.42 15.96
N MET A 303 8.11 33.23 15.11
CA MET A 303 8.27 32.75 13.74
C MET A 303 7.32 33.48 12.81
N MET A 304 7.69 33.54 11.53
CA MET A 304 6.79 33.94 10.47
C MET A 304 5.70 32.88 10.31
N VAL A 305 4.50 33.28 9.92
CA VAL A 305 3.44 32.39 9.44
C VAL A 305 3.24 32.72 7.97
N TYR A 306 3.07 31.70 7.13
CA TYR A 306 2.91 31.86 5.69
C TYR A 306 1.53 31.40 5.22
N GLN A 307 1.18 31.82 4.02
CA GLN A 307 0.06 31.30 3.26
C GLN A 307 0.59 30.61 2.02
N GLN A 308 0.33 29.31 1.91
CA GLN A 308 0.56 28.52 0.71
C GLN A 308 -0.40 29.00 -0.38
N GLN A 309 0.11 29.22 -1.59
CA GLN A 309 -0.69 29.64 -2.74
C GLN A 309 -1.06 28.44 -3.61
N LEU A 310 -2.27 28.47 -4.17
CA LEU A 310 -2.71 27.53 -5.20
C LEU A 310 -2.51 28.17 -6.58
N SER A 311 -1.89 27.42 -7.48
CA SER A 311 -1.82 27.78 -8.89
C SER A 311 -3.19 27.66 -9.57
N GLU A 312 -3.34 28.29 -10.73
CA GLU A 312 -4.51 28.07 -11.58
C GLU A 312 -4.59 26.61 -12.04
N ALA A 313 -5.81 26.11 -12.28
CA ALA A 313 -6.05 24.75 -12.77
C ALA A 313 -5.20 24.43 -14.00
N VAL A 314 -4.59 23.25 -14.03
CA VAL A 314 -3.90 22.78 -15.23
C VAL A 314 -4.88 22.64 -16.40
N ASN A 315 -4.44 23.02 -17.59
CA ASN A 315 -5.17 22.84 -18.83
C ASN A 315 -4.21 22.40 -19.93
N ALA A 316 -4.73 22.08 -21.12
CA ALA A 316 -3.91 21.56 -22.22
C ALA A 316 -2.80 22.52 -22.68
N GLU A 317 -2.99 23.84 -22.55
CA GLU A 317 -1.99 24.85 -22.93
C GLU A 317 -0.89 24.95 -21.86
N SER A 318 -1.26 25.06 -20.58
CA SER A 318 -0.28 25.11 -19.50
C SER A 318 0.51 23.80 -19.36
N ALA A 319 -0.14 22.64 -19.49
CA ALA A 319 0.52 21.33 -19.52
C ALA A 319 1.57 21.24 -20.63
N ARG A 320 1.24 21.74 -21.83
CA ARG A 320 2.19 21.78 -22.96
C ARG A 320 3.36 22.73 -22.71
N GLN A 321 3.07 23.90 -22.14
CA GLN A 321 4.12 24.89 -21.86
C GLN A 321 5.13 24.30 -20.88
N VAL A 322 4.66 23.81 -19.74
CA VAL A 322 5.52 23.20 -18.71
C VAL A 322 6.26 21.98 -19.28
N ALA A 323 5.58 21.11 -20.03
CA ALA A 323 6.25 19.97 -20.65
C ALA A 323 7.38 20.38 -21.60
N ASN A 324 7.21 21.45 -22.40
CA ASN A 324 8.27 21.97 -23.25
C ASN A 324 9.45 22.56 -22.45
N GLU A 325 9.19 23.23 -21.32
CA GLU A 325 10.21 23.74 -20.41
C GLU A 325 11.05 22.60 -19.82
N TRP A 326 10.41 21.45 -19.56
CA TRP A 326 11.04 20.19 -19.16
C TRP A 326 11.61 19.37 -20.33
N GLY A 327 11.57 19.93 -21.54
CA GLY A 327 12.13 19.35 -22.75
C GLY A 327 11.29 18.24 -23.38
N VAL A 328 10.07 17.99 -22.92
CA VAL A 328 9.14 16.97 -23.44
C VAL A 328 8.27 17.58 -24.54
N ALA A 329 8.64 17.31 -25.79
CA ALA A 329 7.95 17.83 -26.97
C ALA A 329 6.92 16.82 -27.50
N GLY A 330 5.85 16.61 -26.71
CA GLY A 330 4.87 15.55 -26.90
C GLY A 330 3.47 16.01 -27.31
N GLY A 331 2.62 15.04 -27.66
CA GLY A 331 1.18 15.26 -27.74
C GLY A 331 0.60 15.44 -26.34
N VAL A 332 -0.45 16.27 -26.22
CA VAL A 332 -1.20 16.45 -24.96
C VAL A 332 -2.45 15.60 -25.00
N TYR A 333 -2.63 14.78 -23.98
CA TYR A 333 -3.76 13.88 -23.84
C TYR A 333 -4.48 14.16 -22.52
N SER A 334 -5.76 13.81 -22.47
CA SER A 334 -6.59 14.00 -21.29
C SER A 334 -7.35 12.73 -20.94
N SER A 335 -7.45 12.43 -19.66
CA SER A 335 -8.29 11.36 -19.12
C SER A 335 -9.08 11.87 -17.92
N PRO A 336 -10.29 11.32 -17.67
CA PRO A 336 -10.99 11.59 -16.42
C PRO A 336 -10.16 11.07 -15.23
N SER A 337 -10.17 11.81 -14.12
CA SER A 337 -9.61 11.36 -12.84
C SER A 337 -10.55 10.38 -12.13
N GLU A 338 -10.00 9.45 -11.36
CA GLU A 338 -10.79 8.56 -10.51
C GLU A 338 -11.40 9.35 -9.34
N GLY A 339 -12.71 9.59 -9.41
CA GLY A 339 -13.52 10.02 -8.26
C GLY A 339 -13.70 11.52 -8.02
N MET A 340 -13.13 12.42 -8.82
CA MET A 340 -13.22 13.88 -8.55
C MET A 340 -13.78 14.75 -9.70
N ASN A 341 -14.33 14.17 -10.77
CA ASN A 341 -14.74 14.91 -11.99
C ASN A 341 -13.62 15.77 -12.62
N ASP A 342 -12.37 15.60 -12.19
CA ASP A 342 -11.21 16.33 -12.69
C ASP A 342 -10.64 15.70 -13.95
N THR A 343 -9.85 16.48 -14.69
CA THR A 343 -9.16 16.03 -15.91
C THR A 343 -7.67 15.94 -15.65
N ILE A 344 -7.11 14.74 -15.77
CA ILE A 344 -5.67 14.50 -15.77
C ILE A 344 -5.15 14.86 -17.16
N PHE A 345 -4.02 15.55 -17.22
CA PHE A 345 -3.32 15.82 -18.48
C PHE A 345 -2.00 15.07 -18.54
N ASP A 346 -1.81 14.32 -19.63
CA ASP A 346 -0.59 13.58 -19.90
C ASP A 346 0.11 14.19 -21.13
N VAL A 347 1.42 14.43 -21.03
CA VAL A 347 2.25 14.86 -22.16
C VAL A 347 3.35 13.84 -22.41
N MET A 348 3.39 13.27 -23.62
CA MET A 348 4.31 12.20 -23.96
C MET A 348 4.96 12.42 -25.32
N ASP A 349 6.29 12.28 -25.38
CA ASP A 349 7.09 12.39 -26.61
C ASP A 349 7.69 11.05 -27.09
N GLY A 350 7.28 9.95 -26.46
CA GLY A 350 7.71 8.59 -26.76
C GLY A 350 8.69 8.03 -25.73
N ALA A 351 9.65 8.84 -25.26
CA ALA A 351 10.62 8.46 -24.21
C ALA A 351 10.25 9.00 -22.85
N ARG A 352 9.69 10.21 -22.84
CA ARG A 352 9.42 10.97 -21.63
C ARG A 352 7.94 11.21 -21.52
N PHE A 353 7.51 11.24 -20.28
CA PHE A 353 6.12 11.34 -19.92
C PHE A 353 5.99 12.30 -18.75
N ILE A 354 5.03 13.20 -18.82
CA ILE A 354 4.65 14.08 -17.71
C ILE A 354 3.15 13.90 -17.48
N ARG A 355 2.78 13.52 -16.26
CA ARG A 355 1.39 13.51 -15.80
C ARG A 355 1.15 14.67 -14.85
N PHE A 356 0.28 15.57 -15.25
CA PHE A 356 -0.24 16.63 -14.41
C PHE A 356 -1.45 16.14 -13.63
N LEU A 357 -1.47 16.42 -12.33
CA LEU A 357 -2.62 16.15 -11.49
C LEU A 357 -3.60 17.33 -11.57
N ASN A 358 -3.53 18.25 -10.60
CA ASN A 358 -4.50 19.35 -10.47
C ASN A 358 -3.95 20.70 -10.98
N PHE A 359 -2.64 20.90 -10.84
CA PHE A 359 -1.97 22.18 -11.08
C PHE A 359 -0.76 22.03 -12.01
N PRO A 360 -0.38 23.07 -12.76
CA PRO A 360 0.77 23.01 -13.67
C PRO A 360 2.12 22.85 -12.96
N ASP A 361 2.20 23.21 -11.68
CA ASP A 361 3.33 23.03 -10.77
C ASP A 361 3.26 21.72 -9.98
N GLN A 362 2.34 20.82 -10.35
CA GLN A 362 2.16 19.51 -9.73
C GLN A 362 2.10 18.39 -10.77
N PHE A 363 3.19 17.65 -10.92
CA PHE A 363 3.28 16.56 -11.89
C PHE A 363 4.33 15.50 -11.55
N ILE A 364 4.19 14.37 -12.24
CA ILE A 364 5.19 13.30 -12.26
C ILE A 364 5.86 13.29 -13.64
N TYR A 365 7.15 13.58 -13.69
CA TYR A 365 8.00 13.40 -14.86
C TYR A 365 8.66 12.01 -14.79
N THR A 366 8.62 11.24 -15.88
CA THR A 366 9.30 9.95 -15.99
C THR A 366 10.04 9.78 -17.31
N VAL A 367 11.07 8.94 -17.29
CA VAL A 367 11.84 8.51 -18.47
C VAL A 367 11.72 7.01 -18.65
N GLY A 368 11.36 6.56 -19.85
CA GLY A 368 11.21 5.15 -20.22
C GLY A 368 9.81 4.58 -19.98
N TYR A 369 9.71 3.24 -19.90
CA TYR A 369 8.46 2.46 -19.80
C TYR A 369 7.82 2.43 -18.41
N ALA A 370 8.06 3.45 -17.59
CA ALA A 370 7.53 3.51 -16.25
C ALA A 370 6.10 4.03 -16.29
N SER A 371 5.15 3.22 -15.81
CA SER A 371 3.83 3.75 -15.48
C SER A 371 3.99 4.77 -14.36
N PRO A 372 3.42 5.98 -14.47
CA PRO A 372 3.31 6.91 -13.34
C PRO A 372 2.47 6.33 -12.19
N ASN A 373 1.61 5.34 -12.47
CA ASN A 373 0.73 4.72 -11.45
C ASN A 373 1.47 3.74 -10.53
N TYR A 374 2.68 3.32 -10.90
CA TYR A 374 3.51 2.40 -10.11
C TYR A 374 4.86 3.06 -9.85
N GLY A 375 4.91 4.00 -8.90
CA GLY A 375 6.13 4.72 -8.48
C GLY A 375 7.34 3.82 -8.14
N SER A 376 7.08 2.53 -7.84
CA SER A 376 8.08 1.53 -7.48
C SER A 376 8.63 0.68 -8.63
N ALA A 377 8.03 0.66 -9.83
CA ALA A 377 8.44 -0.27 -10.91
C ALA A 377 9.81 0.06 -11.56
N LEU A 378 10.46 1.12 -11.08
CA LEU A 378 11.79 1.57 -11.48
C LEU A 378 12.91 1.14 -10.51
N MET A 379 12.72 0.11 -9.69
CA MET A 379 13.84 -0.42 -8.88
C MET A 379 14.90 -1.01 -9.84
N ASP A 380 15.91 -0.19 -10.15
CA ASP A 380 17.17 -0.69 -10.67
C ASP A 380 17.76 -1.59 -9.59
N ASN A 381 18.01 -2.87 -9.87
CA ASN A 381 18.50 -3.81 -8.86
C ASN A 381 20.04 -3.73 -8.69
N GLY A 382 20.72 -2.89 -9.47
CA GLY A 382 22.16 -2.68 -9.40
C GLY A 382 22.60 -1.83 -8.19
N PRO A 383 23.91 -1.70 -7.93
CA PRO A 383 24.42 -0.79 -6.90
C PRO A 383 24.09 0.66 -7.27
N LEU A 384 23.60 1.46 -6.32
CA LEU A 384 23.34 2.88 -6.57
C LEU A 384 24.61 3.72 -6.38
N PRO A 385 24.70 4.91 -7.02
CA PRO A 385 25.66 5.93 -6.62
C PRO A 385 25.52 6.25 -5.12
N SER A 386 26.56 6.82 -4.50
CA SER A 386 26.45 7.28 -3.11
C SER A 386 25.35 8.34 -2.98
N PHE A 387 24.83 8.56 -1.76
CA PHE A 387 23.79 9.57 -1.58
C PHE A 387 24.25 10.97 -2.05
N ASP A 388 25.49 11.37 -1.75
CA ASP A 388 26.07 12.63 -2.23
C ASP A 388 26.16 12.69 -3.77
N GLU A 389 26.50 11.57 -4.42
CA GLU A 389 26.50 11.48 -5.88
C GLU A 389 25.08 11.60 -6.44
N GLN A 390 24.09 10.96 -5.82
CA GLN A 390 22.68 11.07 -6.21
C GLN A 390 22.19 12.52 -6.08
N VAL A 391 22.49 13.21 -4.97
CA VAL A 391 22.18 14.62 -4.78
C VAL A 391 22.82 15.48 -5.89
N SER A 392 24.10 15.27 -6.17
CA SER A 392 24.81 16.00 -7.23
C SER A 392 24.19 15.79 -8.63
N ILE A 393 23.77 14.57 -8.93
CA ILE A 393 23.07 14.22 -10.18
C ILE A 393 21.72 14.92 -10.25
N ALA A 394 20.92 14.83 -9.19
CA ALA A 394 19.59 15.44 -9.10
C ALA A 394 19.67 16.98 -9.21
N GLU A 395 20.60 17.61 -8.49
CA GLU A 395 20.82 19.05 -8.60
C GLU A 395 21.25 19.48 -10.00
N SER A 396 22.11 18.70 -10.65
CA SER A 396 22.58 18.99 -12.02
C SER A 396 21.43 18.92 -13.03
N PHE A 397 20.41 18.10 -12.75
CA PHE A 397 19.20 18.00 -13.56
C PHE A 397 18.22 19.14 -13.29
N LEU A 398 17.98 19.50 -12.02
CA LEU A 398 16.94 20.47 -11.64
C LEU A 398 17.39 21.94 -11.74
N LYS A 399 18.67 22.27 -11.48
CA LYS A 399 19.15 23.67 -11.50
C LYS A 399 18.97 24.39 -12.84
N PRO A 400 19.22 23.76 -14.01
CA PRO A 400 18.96 24.41 -15.29
C PRO A 400 17.47 24.75 -15.54
N LEU A 401 16.55 24.09 -14.83
CA LEU A 401 15.11 24.32 -14.90
C LEU A 401 14.63 25.43 -13.95
N GLY A 402 15.52 25.98 -13.09
CA GLY A 402 15.16 27.02 -12.12
C GLY A 402 14.35 26.53 -10.90
N ILE A 403 14.35 25.21 -10.66
CA ILE A 403 13.51 24.56 -9.65
C ILE A 403 14.10 24.66 -8.23
N LEU A 404 15.42 24.76 -8.11
CA LEU A 404 16.13 24.75 -6.82
C LEU A 404 16.54 26.16 -6.37
N ASP A 405 15.69 27.14 -6.63
CA ASP A 405 15.95 28.56 -6.32
C ASP A 405 15.71 28.89 -4.83
N MET A 406 14.82 28.15 -4.15
CA MET A 406 14.61 28.27 -2.71
C MET A 406 15.66 27.45 -1.92
N PRO A 407 16.02 27.86 -0.68
CA PRO A 407 16.84 27.03 0.18
C PRO A 407 16.17 25.68 0.46
N TYR A 408 16.95 24.60 0.46
CA TYR A 408 16.47 23.24 0.68
C TYR A 408 17.42 22.42 1.53
N ARG A 409 16.91 21.32 2.11
CA ARG A 409 17.71 20.20 2.62
C ARG A 409 17.39 18.93 1.83
N THR A 410 18.38 18.07 1.62
CA THR A 410 18.20 16.79 0.94
C THR A 410 18.18 15.63 1.91
N VAL A 411 17.23 14.71 1.75
CA VAL A 411 17.17 13.46 2.52
C VAL A 411 16.92 12.27 1.60
N PRO A 412 17.44 11.07 1.91
CA PRO A 412 17.06 9.86 1.18
C PRO A 412 15.62 9.50 1.54
N MET A 413 14.82 9.07 0.55
CA MET A 413 13.53 8.46 0.85
C MET A 413 13.71 7.01 1.28
N GLU A 414 13.24 6.67 2.47
CA GLU A 414 13.35 5.32 3.03
C GLU A 414 12.54 4.28 2.24
N THR A 415 11.36 4.70 1.77
CA THR A 415 10.44 3.84 1.03
C THR A 415 10.89 3.61 -0.40
N GLU A 416 11.61 4.56 -1.00
CA GLU A 416 11.98 4.54 -2.41
C GLU A 416 13.49 4.55 -2.63
N ARG A 417 14.00 3.39 -3.08
CA ARG A 417 15.42 3.19 -3.33
C ARG A 417 15.92 4.14 -4.43
N GLY A 418 17.00 4.87 -4.15
CA GLY A 418 17.63 5.78 -5.12
C GLY A 418 16.88 7.09 -5.31
N MET A 419 15.98 7.43 -4.40
CA MET A 419 15.19 8.66 -4.47
C MET A 419 15.70 9.68 -3.45
N VAL A 420 15.91 10.90 -3.94
CA VAL A 420 16.39 12.05 -3.17
C VAL A 420 15.24 13.03 -3.02
N ALA A 421 14.81 13.27 -1.79
CA ALA A 421 13.81 14.29 -1.49
C ALA A 421 14.48 15.64 -1.21
N PHE A 422 13.97 16.70 -1.83
CA PHE A 422 14.38 18.08 -1.62
C PHE A 422 13.30 18.81 -0.81
N ILE A 423 13.56 18.96 0.49
CA ILE A 423 12.64 19.60 1.43
C ILE A 423 12.94 21.11 1.44
N PRO A 424 12.00 21.99 1.06
CA PRO A 424 12.22 23.43 1.09
C PRO A 424 12.34 23.93 2.53
N LEU A 425 13.12 25.00 2.70
CA LEU A 425 13.34 25.66 3.97
C LEU A 425 12.73 27.07 3.96
N LEU A 426 11.76 27.31 4.85
CA LEU A 426 11.28 28.65 5.17
C LEU A 426 12.01 29.12 6.42
N ASP A 427 12.62 30.31 6.39
CA ASP A 427 13.42 30.85 7.50
C ASP A 427 14.53 29.89 8.02
N GLY A 428 15.01 28.99 7.16
CA GLY A 428 15.99 27.95 7.53
C GLY A 428 15.39 26.70 8.17
N PHE A 429 14.07 26.60 8.30
CA PHE A 429 13.36 25.46 8.87
C PHE A 429 12.60 24.66 7.79
N PRO A 430 12.56 23.33 7.88
CA PRO A 430 11.91 22.48 6.89
C PRO A 430 10.40 22.70 6.83
N VAL A 431 9.84 22.66 5.62
CA VAL A 431 8.40 22.52 5.42
C VAL A 431 8.04 21.05 5.29
N ILE A 432 7.08 20.60 6.09
CA ILE A 432 6.66 19.22 6.21
C ILE A 432 5.17 19.15 5.85
N GLN A 433 4.80 18.19 5.00
CA GLN A 433 3.42 17.99 4.51
C GLN A 433 2.75 16.73 5.06
N GLU A 434 3.51 15.90 5.78
CA GLU A 434 3.06 14.60 6.24
C GLU A 434 3.72 14.21 7.56
N ILE A 435 3.12 13.23 8.22
CA ILE A 435 3.71 12.53 9.36
C ILE A 435 3.84 11.05 9.02
N GLY A 436 5.02 10.47 9.25
CA GLY A 436 5.35 9.14 8.78
C GLY A 436 5.92 9.17 7.35
N VAL A 437 5.73 8.09 6.60
CA VAL A 437 6.21 8.00 5.21
C VAL A 437 5.11 7.38 4.36
N ASP A 438 4.54 8.12 3.41
CA ASP A 438 3.57 7.58 2.45
C ASP A 438 4.19 7.53 1.04
N ARG A 439 4.19 6.35 0.41
CA ARG A 439 4.67 6.15 -0.97
C ARG A 439 3.77 6.77 -2.04
N SER A 440 2.49 6.95 -1.71
CA SER A 440 1.47 7.38 -2.67
C SER A 440 1.35 8.89 -2.77
N ASN A 441 1.99 9.60 -1.84
CA ASN A 441 1.91 11.04 -1.73
C ASN A 441 2.99 11.67 -2.62
N ILE A 442 2.62 12.67 -3.41
CA ILE A 442 3.61 13.48 -4.12
C ILE A 442 4.19 14.44 -3.09
N GLY A 443 5.45 14.21 -2.68
CA GLY A 443 6.20 15.13 -1.84
C GLY A 443 6.53 16.43 -2.58
N TRP A 444 7.43 17.24 -2.01
CA TRP A 444 7.88 18.49 -2.62
C TRP A 444 8.55 18.26 -3.97
N ILE A 445 9.82 17.87 -3.95
CA ILE A 445 10.58 17.63 -5.15
C ILE A 445 11.41 16.39 -4.88
N ASP A 446 10.98 15.26 -5.43
CA ASP A 446 11.63 13.98 -5.20
C ASP A 446 12.20 13.43 -6.51
N VAL A 447 13.49 13.13 -6.52
CA VAL A 447 14.24 12.77 -7.73
C VAL A 447 14.78 11.36 -7.63
N LYS A 448 14.39 10.49 -8.56
CA LYS A 448 14.90 9.11 -8.63
C LYS A 448 16.11 9.02 -9.54
N VAL A 449 17.21 8.51 -9.00
CA VAL A 449 18.49 8.26 -9.67
C VAL A 449 18.73 6.75 -9.77
N ASN A 450 18.96 6.25 -10.97
CA ASN A 450 19.22 4.82 -11.21
C ASN A 450 20.70 4.43 -11.02
N THR A 451 21.03 3.13 -11.13
CA THR A 451 22.41 2.63 -10.98
C THR A 451 23.40 3.26 -11.96
N PRO A 452 23.04 3.47 -13.24
CA PRO A 452 23.89 4.23 -14.17
C PRO A 452 24.12 5.72 -13.82
N GLY A 453 23.41 6.28 -12.83
CA GLY A 453 23.53 7.69 -12.45
C GLY A 453 22.72 8.64 -13.32
N ASN A 454 21.56 8.20 -13.82
CA ASN A 454 20.62 9.05 -14.56
C ASN A 454 19.35 9.29 -13.76
N VAL A 455 18.75 10.48 -13.94
CA VAL A 455 17.41 10.79 -13.44
C VAL A 455 16.36 10.04 -14.26
N THR A 456 15.54 9.23 -13.61
CA THR A 456 14.48 8.43 -14.26
C THR A 456 13.07 8.87 -13.89
N MET A 457 12.93 9.58 -12.78
CA MET A 457 11.66 10.13 -12.32
C MET A 457 11.90 11.40 -11.52
N VAL A 458 11.00 12.37 -11.65
CA VAL A 458 10.85 13.50 -10.74
C VAL A 458 9.38 13.61 -10.36
N GLN A 459 9.09 13.53 -9.07
CA GLN A 459 7.83 14.00 -8.50
C GLN A 459 8.03 15.47 -8.15
N TYR A 460 7.20 16.34 -8.71
CA TYR A 460 7.35 17.78 -8.56
C TYR A 460 6.03 18.38 -8.08
N SER A 461 6.12 19.08 -6.96
CA SER A 461 5.08 19.87 -6.31
C SER A 461 5.76 21.08 -5.68
N ASP A 462 5.73 22.21 -6.38
CA ASP A 462 6.31 23.46 -5.91
C ASP A 462 5.20 24.48 -5.62
N HIS A 463 5.33 25.24 -4.55
CA HIS A 463 4.28 26.13 -4.07
C HIS A 463 4.87 27.45 -3.60
N GLU A 464 4.19 28.54 -3.95
CA GLU A 464 4.55 29.87 -3.46
C GLU A 464 4.05 30.07 -2.02
N TYR A 465 4.88 30.74 -1.21
CA TYR A 465 4.60 31.06 0.18
C TYR A 465 4.60 32.56 0.43
N LEU A 466 3.42 33.11 0.75
CA LEU A 466 3.28 34.52 1.07
C LEU A 466 3.32 34.73 2.59
N PRO A 467 4.19 35.60 3.12
CA PRO A 467 4.25 35.87 4.56
C PRO A 467 2.97 36.58 5.03
N ILE A 468 2.34 36.05 6.06
CA ILE A 468 1.17 36.64 6.74
C ILE A 468 1.62 37.57 7.85
N GLY A 469 2.56 37.13 8.70
CA GLY A 469 3.05 37.92 9.83
C GLY A 469 3.90 37.11 10.80
N GLU A 470 4.58 37.82 11.72
CA GLU A 470 5.44 37.22 12.74
C GLU A 470 4.69 37.07 14.07
N TYR A 471 4.67 35.87 14.64
CA TYR A 471 3.90 35.49 15.83
C TYR A 471 4.80 34.90 16.91
N PRO A 472 4.48 35.08 18.21
CA PRO A 472 5.15 34.35 19.28
C PRO A 472 4.88 32.85 19.16
N ILE A 473 5.87 32.05 19.52
CA ILE A 473 5.76 30.58 19.56
C ILE A 473 6.09 30.03 20.95
N LEU A 474 5.52 28.87 21.26
CA LEU A 474 5.85 28.06 22.41
C LEU A 474 7.28 27.54 22.31
N THR A 475 7.94 27.35 23.46
CA THR A 475 9.19 26.58 23.52
C THR A 475 8.93 25.10 23.27
N ALA A 476 9.98 24.32 22.96
CA ALA A 476 9.82 22.87 22.79
C ALA A 476 9.30 22.18 24.06
N GLU A 477 9.71 22.65 25.24
CA GLU A 477 9.20 22.17 26.53
C GLU A 477 7.68 22.40 26.66
N GLN A 478 7.21 23.60 26.33
CA GLN A 478 5.78 23.94 26.37
C GLN A 478 4.96 23.15 25.33
N ALA A 479 5.52 22.94 24.14
CA ALA A 479 4.89 22.11 23.12
C ALA A 479 4.78 20.65 23.57
N TRP A 480 5.82 20.11 24.22
CA TRP A 480 5.77 18.76 24.78
C TRP A 480 4.74 18.62 25.91
N GLU A 481 4.67 19.61 26.81
CA GLU A 481 3.63 19.68 27.84
C GLU A 481 2.23 19.71 27.23
N ARG A 482 2.03 20.46 26.13
CA ARG A 482 0.76 20.49 25.38
C ARG A 482 0.40 19.10 24.84
N PHE A 483 1.31 18.40 24.19
CA PHE A 483 1.06 17.05 23.68
C PHE A 483 0.65 16.06 24.79
N THR A 484 1.35 16.10 25.93
CA THR A 484 1.12 15.17 27.04
C THR A 484 -0.09 15.53 27.92
N ALA A 485 -0.64 16.74 27.76
CA ALA A 485 -1.83 17.19 28.50
C ALA A 485 -3.12 17.14 27.65
N ASP A 486 -3.02 17.17 26.33
CA ASP A 486 -4.16 17.19 25.42
C ASP A 486 -4.72 15.76 25.21
N THR A 487 -5.79 15.43 25.93
CA THR A 487 -6.45 14.11 25.81
C THR A 487 -7.22 13.94 24.51
N SER A 488 -7.41 15.01 23.73
CA SER A 488 -8.12 15.01 22.46
C SER A 488 -7.20 15.17 21.25
N PHE A 489 -5.89 15.36 21.48
CA PHE A 489 -4.86 15.60 20.47
C PHE A 489 -5.28 16.66 19.43
N GLN A 490 -5.89 17.77 19.87
CA GLN A 490 -6.36 18.84 18.98
C GLN A 490 -5.23 19.72 18.45
N HIS A 491 -4.03 19.62 19.03
CA HIS A 491 -2.87 20.44 18.68
C HIS A 491 -1.61 19.63 18.30
N SER A 492 -1.78 18.34 18.11
CA SER A 492 -0.67 17.39 17.93
C SER A 492 -1.07 16.25 17.01
N ARG A 493 -0.12 15.75 16.23
CA ARG A 493 -0.21 14.49 15.49
C ARG A 493 1.00 13.64 15.84
N TYR A 494 0.88 12.33 15.95
CA TYR A 494 2.02 11.45 16.19
C TYR A 494 2.05 10.28 15.21
N ALA A 495 3.12 9.52 15.13
CA ALA A 495 3.16 8.28 14.35
C ALA A 495 4.11 7.32 15.05
N VAL A 496 3.73 6.05 15.10
CA VAL A 496 4.63 4.97 15.49
C VAL A 496 4.87 4.15 14.25
N LEU A 497 6.12 4.16 13.80
CA LEU A 497 6.54 3.42 12.63
C LEU A 497 7.24 2.15 13.08
N SER A 498 7.19 1.13 12.24
CA SER A 498 7.92 -0.10 12.46
C SER A 498 9.43 0.17 12.53
N PRO A 499 10.21 -0.73 13.15
CA PRO A 499 11.66 -0.58 13.19
C PRO A 499 12.24 -0.48 11.80
N GLU A 500 13.25 0.39 11.62
CA GLU A 500 13.93 0.55 10.34
C GLU A 500 14.45 -0.81 9.85
N GLY A 501 14.08 -1.18 8.61
CA GLY A 501 14.45 -2.44 7.99
C GLY A 501 15.05 -2.21 6.61
N GLU A 502 15.92 -3.13 6.17
CA GLU A 502 16.46 -3.08 4.81
C GLU A 502 15.33 -3.30 3.79
N ASN A 503 15.16 -2.34 2.87
CA ASN A 503 14.28 -2.51 1.72
C ASN A 503 14.90 -3.53 0.75
N SER A 504 14.38 -4.76 0.80
CA SER A 504 14.83 -5.89 -0.02
C SER A 504 14.03 -6.07 -1.32
N TYR A 505 13.05 -5.18 -1.55
CA TYR A 505 12.16 -5.27 -2.70
C TYR A 505 12.91 -5.04 -4.01
N GLN A 506 12.70 -5.93 -4.96
CA GLN A 506 13.30 -5.87 -6.29
C GLN A 506 12.23 -6.15 -7.33
N THR A 507 12.34 -5.46 -8.46
CA THR A 507 11.39 -5.61 -9.58
C THR A 507 12.12 -5.73 -10.91
N TRP A 508 11.52 -6.43 -11.87
CA TRP A 508 11.99 -6.46 -13.24
C TRP A 508 10.83 -6.20 -14.20
N LEU A 509 11.09 -5.30 -15.16
CA LEU A 509 10.24 -5.02 -16.31
C LEU A 509 10.91 -5.53 -17.58
N HIS A 510 10.10 -5.92 -18.56
CA HIS A 510 10.62 -6.34 -19.86
C HIS A 510 11.26 -5.15 -20.60
N LYS A 511 12.49 -5.32 -21.10
CA LYS A 511 13.26 -4.27 -21.79
C LYS A 511 13.32 -4.54 -23.29
N TYR A 512 12.78 -3.63 -24.08
CA TYR A 512 12.74 -3.73 -25.54
C TYR A 512 13.93 -3.02 -26.21
N LYS A 513 14.44 -3.61 -27.31
CA LYS A 513 15.52 -3.03 -28.11
C LYS A 513 15.02 -2.58 -29.48
N PRO A 514 15.46 -1.42 -30.01
CA PRO A 514 15.15 -1.03 -31.39
C PRO A 514 15.50 -2.13 -32.41
N GLY A 515 14.56 -2.41 -33.30
CA GLY A 515 14.66 -3.46 -34.31
C GLY A 515 14.27 -4.87 -33.85
N GLN A 516 14.01 -5.07 -32.55
CA GLN A 516 13.52 -6.35 -32.01
C GLN A 516 12.12 -6.64 -32.54
N GLU A 517 11.91 -7.84 -33.11
CA GLU A 517 10.57 -8.38 -33.29
C GLU A 517 10.06 -8.88 -31.94
N THR A 518 8.84 -8.52 -31.57
CA THR A 518 8.24 -8.91 -30.30
C THR A 518 6.74 -9.13 -30.41
N GLU A 519 6.21 -9.85 -29.43
CA GLU A 519 4.80 -10.05 -29.22
C GLU A 519 4.46 -9.74 -27.76
N ILE A 520 3.34 -9.07 -27.54
CA ILE A 520 2.94 -8.52 -26.25
C ILE A 520 1.49 -8.89 -26.00
N TYR A 521 1.22 -9.33 -24.77
CA TYR A 521 -0.12 -9.53 -24.26
C TYR A 521 -0.39 -8.48 -23.19
N GLY A 522 -1.55 -7.86 -23.20
CA GLY A 522 -1.90 -6.88 -22.19
C GLY A 522 -3.19 -6.13 -22.48
N TRP A 523 -3.59 -5.35 -21.49
CA TRP A 523 -4.72 -4.42 -21.60
C TRP A 523 -4.33 -3.21 -22.44
N VAL A 524 -5.24 -2.82 -23.34
CA VAL A 524 -5.10 -1.64 -24.17
C VAL A 524 -5.54 -0.42 -23.37
N GLU A 525 -4.62 0.55 -23.24
CA GLU A 525 -4.87 1.85 -22.63
C GLU A 525 -4.93 2.90 -23.74
N GLY A 526 -6.06 3.62 -23.83
CA GLY A 526 -6.27 4.67 -24.83
C GLY A 526 -6.36 6.04 -24.17
N HIS A 527 -5.53 6.98 -24.61
CA HIS A 527 -5.58 8.37 -24.17
C HIS A 527 -6.08 9.24 -25.31
N GLN A 528 -7.19 9.94 -25.04
CA GLN A 528 -7.78 10.86 -26.00
C GLN A 528 -6.95 12.14 -26.06
N PRO A 529 -6.67 12.66 -27.26
CA PRO A 529 -5.92 13.91 -27.39
C PRO A 529 -6.75 15.09 -26.90
N ALA A 530 -6.13 16.00 -26.16
CA ALA A 530 -6.79 17.24 -25.76
C ALA A 530 -7.04 18.17 -26.95
N GLU A 531 -6.32 17.97 -28.07
CA GLU A 531 -6.47 18.74 -29.30
C GLU A 531 -7.20 17.98 -30.41
N VAL A 532 -8.17 18.65 -31.02
CA VAL A 532 -8.91 18.13 -32.17
C VAL A 532 -7.96 17.93 -33.36
N GLY A 533 -7.92 16.71 -33.90
CA GLY A 533 -7.13 16.35 -35.08
C GLY A 533 -5.78 15.71 -34.79
N THR A 534 -5.38 15.63 -33.51
CA THR A 534 -4.26 14.80 -33.05
C THR A 534 -4.70 13.33 -33.00
N GLN A 535 -3.77 12.40 -33.22
CA GLN A 535 -4.07 10.97 -33.09
C GLN A 535 -4.13 10.56 -31.61
N PRO A 536 -5.02 9.66 -31.21
CA PRO A 536 -5.03 9.11 -29.86
C PRO A 536 -3.75 8.31 -29.60
N LEU A 537 -3.30 8.34 -28.34
CA LEU A 537 -2.21 7.50 -27.86
C LEU A 537 -2.81 6.17 -27.41
N VAL A 538 -2.24 5.08 -27.90
CA VAL A 538 -2.62 3.72 -27.51
C VAL A 538 -1.40 3.02 -26.96
N MET A 539 -1.53 2.39 -25.79
CA MET A 539 -0.46 1.70 -25.10
C MET A 539 -0.87 0.29 -24.68
N ILE A 540 0.12 -0.60 -24.59
CA ILE A 540 -0.01 -1.90 -23.92
C ILE A 540 1.19 -2.04 -22.99
N ASN A 541 0.97 -2.31 -21.70
CA ASN A 541 2.05 -2.48 -20.72
C ASN A 541 3.02 -1.28 -20.69
N ASN A 542 2.49 -0.06 -20.79
CA ASN A 542 3.22 1.21 -20.94
C ASN A 542 4.07 1.35 -22.21
N LEU A 543 3.94 0.47 -23.21
CA LEU A 543 4.61 0.59 -24.50
C LEU A 543 3.67 1.23 -25.54
N PRO A 544 4.02 2.38 -26.12
CA PRO A 544 3.22 2.99 -27.20
C PRO A 544 3.11 2.10 -28.43
N LEU A 545 1.92 2.07 -29.03
CA LEU A 545 1.64 1.41 -30.29
C LEU A 545 1.63 2.41 -31.44
N ILE A 546 2.33 2.10 -32.53
CA ILE A 546 2.38 2.92 -33.75
C ILE A 546 2.14 2.09 -35.01
N GLY A 547 1.79 2.74 -36.12
CA GLY A 547 1.51 2.07 -37.38
C GLY A 547 0.00 1.91 -37.61
N ASP A 548 -0.43 0.74 -38.05
CA ASP A 548 -1.85 0.44 -38.21
C ASP A 548 -2.42 -0.08 -36.89
N ILE A 549 -2.95 0.85 -36.10
CA ILE A 549 -3.62 0.59 -34.82
C ILE A 549 -5.14 0.68 -34.96
N THR A 550 -5.66 0.60 -36.20
CA THR A 550 -7.09 0.69 -36.46
C THR A 550 -7.82 -0.42 -35.69
N GLY A 551 -8.84 -0.04 -34.92
CA GLY A 551 -9.63 -0.95 -34.10
C GLY A 551 -9.02 -1.29 -32.73
N LEU A 552 -7.78 -0.88 -32.43
CA LEU A 552 -7.22 -0.89 -31.07
C LEU A 552 -7.52 0.39 -30.30
N VAL A 553 -7.77 1.50 -31.02
CA VAL A 553 -8.19 2.76 -30.39
C VAL A 553 -9.52 2.52 -29.67
N PRO A 554 -9.60 2.70 -28.34
CA PRO A 554 -10.85 2.54 -27.60
C PRO A 554 -11.88 3.57 -28.10
N ASP A 555 -13.08 3.11 -28.44
CA ASP A 555 -14.17 4.00 -28.90
C ASP A 555 -14.73 4.86 -27.76
N ASN A 556 -14.54 4.43 -26.51
CA ASN A 556 -14.89 5.12 -25.27
C ASN A 556 -13.94 4.65 -24.14
N PRO A 557 -13.85 5.35 -22.98
CA PRO A 557 -12.91 4.99 -21.91
C PRO A 557 -13.20 3.64 -21.22
N TYR A 558 -14.36 3.04 -21.47
CA TYR A 558 -14.77 1.74 -20.93
C TYR A 558 -14.56 0.59 -21.93
N ASP A 559 -14.05 0.88 -23.14
CA ASP A 559 -13.67 -0.13 -24.13
C ASP A 559 -12.31 -0.76 -23.75
N ILE A 560 -12.35 -1.55 -22.69
CA ILE A 560 -11.20 -2.25 -22.10
C ILE A 560 -10.97 -3.55 -22.87
N ARG A 561 -9.80 -3.69 -23.53
CA ARG A 561 -9.47 -4.87 -24.34
C ARG A 561 -8.19 -5.53 -23.90
N PHE A 562 -8.24 -6.84 -23.68
CA PHE A 562 -7.04 -7.65 -23.54
C PHE A 562 -6.65 -8.22 -24.91
N VAL A 563 -5.48 -7.83 -25.42
CA VAL A 563 -5.06 -8.17 -26.78
C VAL A 563 -3.71 -8.86 -26.82
N HIS A 564 -3.48 -9.59 -27.90
CA HIS A 564 -2.16 -10.04 -28.35
C HIS A 564 -1.75 -9.18 -29.54
N ALA A 565 -0.68 -8.39 -29.39
CA ALA A 565 -0.15 -7.53 -30.44
C ALA A 565 1.28 -7.94 -30.80
N TRP A 566 1.64 -7.92 -32.09
CA TRP A 566 2.99 -8.26 -32.54
C TRP A 566 3.50 -7.29 -33.60
N GLY A 567 4.82 -7.19 -33.66
CA GLY A 567 5.51 -6.38 -34.65
C GLY A 567 6.94 -6.06 -34.25
N GLN A 568 7.43 -4.92 -34.71
CA GLN A 568 8.82 -4.53 -34.52
C GLN A 568 8.94 -3.28 -33.65
N ILE A 569 9.83 -3.35 -32.66
CA ILE A 569 10.20 -2.22 -31.83
C ILE A 569 10.93 -1.18 -32.68
N GLN A 570 10.46 0.07 -32.64
CA GLN A 570 11.07 1.21 -33.32
C GLN A 570 11.38 2.33 -32.34
N GLY A 571 12.20 3.30 -32.77
CA GLY A 571 12.65 4.40 -31.93
C GLY A 571 14.09 4.22 -31.46
N SER A 572 14.46 4.89 -30.37
CA SER A 572 15.81 4.82 -29.81
C SER A 572 15.74 4.72 -28.28
N PRO A 573 16.79 4.25 -27.60
CA PRO A 573 16.81 4.22 -26.14
C PRO A 573 16.75 5.61 -25.50
N THR A 574 17.06 6.68 -26.25
CA THR A 574 17.05 8.07 -25.76
C THR A 574 15.78 8.82 -26.11
N ASP A 575 15.16 8.53 -27.25
CA ASP A 575 13.93 9.17 -27.76
C ASP A 575 12.68 8.29 -27.52
N GLY A 576 12.88 7.14 -26.87
CA GLY A 576 11.85 6.18 -26.56
C GLY A 576 11.68 5.18 -27.68
N VAL A 577 11.18 4.00 -27.31
CA VAL A 577 10.76 2.94 -28.22
C VAL A 577 9.25 2.72 -28.20
N ALA A 578 8.72 2.28 -29.32
CA ALA A 578 7.31 1.97 -29.53
C ALA A 578 7.19 0.68 -30.35
N LEU A 579 6.11 -0.07 -30.15
CA LEU A 579 5.80 -1.21 -31.01
C LEU A 579 5.16 -0.71 -32.30
N ARG A 580 5.86 -0.86 -33.43
CA ARG A 580 5.20 -0.75 -34.73
C ARG A 580 4.39 -2.02 -34.97
N VAL A 581 3.08 -1.91 -34.79
CA VAL A 581 2.13 -3.02 -34.91
C VAL A 581 2.09 -3.51 -36.35
N GLN A 582 2.31 -4.81 -36.54
CA GLN A 582 2.13 -5.53 -37.80
C GLN A 582 0.81 -6.31 -37.81
N GLY A 583 0.32 -6.70 -36.63
CA GLY A 583 -0.98 -7.29 -36.43
C GLY A 583 -1.31 -7.41 -34.94
N TRP A 584 -2.59 -7.62 -34.66
CA TRP A 584 -3.12 -7.82 -33.33
C TRP A 584 -4.41 -8.66 -33.37
N GLU A 585 -4.77 -9.28 -32.25
CA GLU A 585 -6.05 -9.96 -32.06
C GLU A 585 -6.53 -9.85 -30.60
N ASP A 586 -7.84 -9.95 -30.37
CA ASP A 586 -8.40 -10.11 -29.02
C ASP A 586 -7.89 -11.42 -28.42
N SER A 587 -7.33 -11.38 -27.22
CA SER A 587 -6.76 -12.56 -26.57
C SER A 587 -7.73 -13.14 -25.55
N THR A 588 -7.97 -14.45 -25.62
CA THR A 588 -8.78 -15.19 -24.64
C THR A 588 -7.93 -15.74 -23.49
N LEU A 589 -6.65 -15.39 -23.42
CA LEU A 589 -5.76 -15.84 -22.35
C LEU A 589 -5.92 -14.92 -21.13
N ALA A 590 -5.80 -15.48 -19.94
CA ALA A 590 -5.87 -14.72 -18.70
C ALA A 590 -4.52 -14.05 -18.39
N ASP A 591 -4.57 -12.81 -17.91
CA ASP A 591 -3.42 -12.18 -17.25
C ASP A 591 -3.36 -12.69 -15.80
N GLU A 592 -2.35 -13.48 -15.48
CA GLU A 592 -2.26 -14.18 -14.21
C GLU A 592 -1.13 -13.61 -13.35
N TYR A 593 -1.40 -13.40 -12.06
CA TYR A 593 -0.36 -13.17 -11.05
C TYR A 593 0.03 -14.49 -10.37
N ILE A 594 1.27 -14.93 -10.58
CA ILE A 594 1.75 -16.27 -10.22
C ILE A 594 2.92 -16.16 -9.26
N THR A 595 2.78 -16.75 -8.07
CA THR A 595 3.88 -16.90 -7.13
C THR A 595 4.57 -18.26 -7.25
N GLY A 596 5.88 -18.29 -7.06
CA GLY A 596 6.68 -19.51 -7.11
C GLY A 596 8.17 -19.29 -6.88
N THR A 597 8.96 -20.35 -7.03
CA THR A 597 10.42 -20.29 -6.93
C THR A 597 11.04 -20.43 -8.31
N LEU A 598 11.92 -19.51 -8.68
CA LEU A 598 12.71 -19.62 -9.91
C LEU A 598 13.85 -20.62 -9.72
N THR A 599 14.00 -21.54 -10.68
CA THR A 599 15.12 -22.49 -10.70
C THR A 599 15.67 -22.61 -12.11
N THR A 600 16.98 -22.80 -12.22
CA THR A 600 17.67 -22.97 -13.49
C THR A 600 17.86 -24.46 -13.75
N GLN A 601 17.19 -24.99 -14.75
CA GLN A 601 17.26 -26.39 -15.14
C GLN A 601 17.67 -26.51 -16.61
N ALA A 602 18.75 -27.25 -16.86
CA ALA A 602 19.30 -27.44 -18.22
C ALA A 602 19.55 -26.13 -19.00
N GLY A 603 19.90 -25.04 -18.30
CA GLY A 603 20.15 -23.73 -18.90
C GLY A 603 18.89 -22.91 -19.18
N GLN A 604 17.72 -23.35 -18.71
CA GLN A 604 16.46 -22.62 -18.78
C GLN A 604 16.01 -22.20 -17.38
N THR A 605 15.53 -20.96 -17.26
CA THR A 605 14.90 -20.48 -16.03
C THR A 605 13.44 -20.91 -16.00
N ILE A 606 13.04 -21.62 -14.95
CA ILE A 606 11.67 -22.11 -14.78
C ILE A 606 11.09 -21.66 -13.44
N LEU A 607 9.82 -21.27 -13.44
CA LEU A 607 9.03 -21.01 -12.24
C LEU A 607 8.42 -22.32 -11.76
N VAL A 608 8.70 -22.68 -10.50
CA VAL A 608 8.15 -23.86 -9.84
C VAL A 608 7.20 -23.43 -8.74
N ASN A 609 5.95 -23.87 -8.81
CA ASN A 609 5.00 -23.72 -7.72
C ASN A 609 4.23 -25.05 -7.48
N PRO A 610 3.41 -25.16 -6.42
CA PRO A 610 2.74 -26.44 -6.09
C PRO A 610 1.76 -26.95 -7.16
N VAL A 611 1.32 -26.09 -8.09
CA VAL A 611 0.28 -26.39 -9.07
C VAL A 611 0.88 -26.73 -10.44
N ARG A 612 1.92 -26.00 -10.86
CA ARG A 612 2.52 -26.12 -12.20
C ARG A 612 3.99 -25.67 -12.23
N THR A 613 4.65 -26.04 -13.32
CA THR A 613 6.01 -25.60 -13.66
C THR A 613 5.96 -24.88 -15.00
N LEU A 614 6.49 -23.66 -15.05
CA LEU A 614 6.42 -22.79 -16.22
C LEU A 614 7.82 -22.40 -16.67
N LEU A 615 8.10 -22.46 -17.98
CA LEU A 615 9.30 -21.86 -18.56
C LEU A 615 9.16 -20.33 -18.55
N LEU A 616 10.14 -19.60 -18.01
CA LEU A 616 10.17 -18.14 -18.11
C LEU A 616 10.81 -17.74 -19.45
N ILE A 617 10.05 -17.07 -20.32
CA ILE A 617 10.54 -16.64 -21.64
C ILE A 617 11.46 -15.44 -21.45
N GLU A 618 12.68 -15.48 -21.99
CA GLU A 618 13.65 -14.38 -21.92
C GLU A 618 13.81 -13.80 -20.49
N PRO A 619 14.25 -14.61 -19.51
CA PRO A 619 14.39 -14.17 -18.13
C PRO A 619 15.40 -13.02 -18.01
N PRO A 620 15.22 -12.07 -17.07
CA PRO A 620 16.21 -11.03 -16.81
C PRO A 620 17.58 -11.64 -16.50
N PRO A 621 18.69 -11.09 -17.05
CA PRO A 621 20.01 -11.70 -16.91
C PRO A 621 20.56 -11.66 -15.48
N ASP A 622 20.03 -10.76 -14.64
CA ASP A 622 20.39 -10.51 -13.26
C ASP A 622 19.46 -11.19 -12.24
N ILE A 623 18.45 -11.96 -12.69
CA ILE A 623 17.51 -12.61 -11.78
C ILE A 623 18.17 -13.77 -11.00
N PRO A 624 18.14 -13.77 -9.66
CA PRO A 624 18.81 -14.82 -8.88
C PRO A 624 18.13 -16.19 -8.96
N ASP A 625 18.94 -17.25 -9.02
CA ASP A 625 18.46 -18.63 -8.96
C ASP A 625 18.00 -19.00 -7.54
N GLY A 626 16.93 -19.79 -7.43
CA GLY A 626 16.34 -20.22 -6.15
C GLY A 626 15.48 -19.18 -5.45
N MET A 627 15.23 -18.03 -6.08
CA MET A 627 14.46 -16.93 -5.50
C MET A 627 12.95 -17.19 -5.55
N GLN A 628 12.24 -16.86 -4.47
CA GLN A 628 10.78 -16.78 -4.47
C GLN A 628 10.35 -15.46 -5.10
N VAL A 629 9.45 -15.50 -6.06
CA VAL A 629 9.00 -14.34 -6.83
C VAL A 629 7.49 -14.35 -7.03
N GLY A 630 6.92 -13.16 -7.25
CA GLY A 630 5.64 -12.96 -7.91
C GLY A 630 5.87 -12.57 -9.37
N ILE A 631 5.13 -13.14 -10.31
CA ILE A 631 5.23 -12.83 -11.74
C ILE A 631 3.84 -12.57 -12.30
N GLN A 632 3.63 -11.41 -12.93
CA GLN A 632 2.44 -11.11 -13.71
C GLN A 632 2.68 -11.37 -15.19
N GLY A 633 1.74 -12.05 -15.85
CA GLY A 633 1.72 -12.23 -17.30
C GLY A 633 0.84 -13.39 -17.76
N VAL A 634 1.07 -13.84 -18.99
CA VAL A 634 0.19 -14.81 -19.66
C VAL A 634 0.85 -16.18 -19.82
N VAL A 635 0.10 -17.23 -19.48
CA VAL A 635 0.55 -18.62 -19.65
C VAL A 635 0.28 -19.11 -21.06
N LEU A 636 1.35 -19.35 -21.82
CA LEU A 636 1.31 -19.92 -23.16
C LEU A 636 1.28 -21.44 -23.08
N MET A 637 0.20 -22.02 -23.62
CA MET A 637 -0.04 -23.46 -23.62
C MET A 637 0.73 -24.15 -24.74
N ALA A 638 1.99 -24.52 -24.47
CA ALA A 638 2.82 -25.35 -25.35
C ALA A 638 3.10 -26.74 -24.72
N ASN A 639 3.87 -27.59 -25.40
CA ASN A 639 4.28 -28.91 -24.87
C ASN A 639 4.97 -28.80 -23.49
N GLN A 640 5.70 -27.71 -23.28
CA GLN A 640 6.10 -27.22 -21.97
C GLN A 640 5.41 -25.85 -21.80
N PRO A 641 4.50 -25.71 -20.83
CA PRO A 641 3.87 -24.41 -20.56
C PRO A 641 4.94 -23.35 -20.28
N ALA A 642 4.75 -22.18 -20.88
CA ALA A 642 5.68 -21.05 -20.75
C ALA A 642 4.93 -19.81 -20.27
N LEU A 643 5.65 -18.91 -19.63
CA LEU A 643 5.13 -17.65 -19.12
C LEU A 643 5.73 -16.51 -19.95
N ASN A 644 4.86 -15.80 -20.67
CA ASN A 644 5.18 -14.51 -21.26
C ASN A 644 4.89 -13.46 -20.18
N TRP A 645 5.95 -12.99 -19.54
CA TRP A 645 5.86 -12.15 -18.33
C TRP A 645 5.91 -10.67 -18.71
N LYS A 646 5.16 -9.87 -17.95
CA LYS A 646 5.15 -8.40 -18.00
C LYS A 646 5.99 -7.81 -16.87
N PHE A 647 5.83 -8.37 -15.68
CA PHE A 647 6.39 -7.84 -14.43
C PHE A 647 6.80 -8.99 -13.51
N ILE A 648 7.96 -8.85 -12.86
CA ILE A 648 8.46 -9.78 -11.83
C ILE A 648 8.79 -8.96 -10.59
N GLU A 649 8.44 -9.46 -9.42
CA GLU A 649 8.80 -8.88 -8.13
C GLU A 649 9.24 -9.92 -7.09
N THR A 650 9.99 -9.45 -6.10
CA THR A 650 10.50 -10.25 -4.98
C THR A 650 10.82 -9.36 -3.78
N GLY A 651 11.14 -9.99 -2.66
CA GLY A 651 11.56 -9.31 -1.45
C GLY A 651 10.40 -8.69 -0.69
N GLN A 652 10.73 -7.87 0.30
CA GLN A 652 9.77 -7.16 1.12
C GLN A 652 10.04 -5.67 0.99
N MET A 653 8.99 -4.93 0.65
CA MET A 653 8.93 -3.51 0.94
C MET A 653 8.57 -3.38 2.41
N HIS A 654 9.38 -2.64 3.15
CA HIS A 654 8.93 -2.19 4.46
C HIS A 654 7.74 -1.25 4.22
N LEU A 655 6.56 -1.68 4.67
CA LEU A 655 5.35 -0.88 4.61
C LEU A 655 5.53 0.22 5.64
N SER A 656 5.90 1.40 5.18
CA SER A 656 5.71 2.61 5.94
C SER A 656 4.45 3.24 5.40
N TYR A 657 3.57 3.53 6.34
CA TYR A 657 2.37 4.30 6.08
C TYR A 657 2.66 5.73 6.60
N GLY A 658 1.89 6.69 6.12
CA GLY A 658 1.99 8.09 6.51
C GLY A 658 0.61 8.71 6.47
N ALA A 659 0.43 9.80 7.20
CA ALA A 659 -0.77 10.63 7.08
C ALA A 659 -0.36 12.01 6.58
N SER A 660 -1.03 12.45 5.52
CA SER A 660 -0.95 13.82 5.02
C SER A 660 -2.31 14.49 5.15
N ASN A 661 -2.30 15.80 5.42
CA ASN A 661 -3.49 16.61 5.27
C ASN A 661 -3.53 17.11 3.83
N SER A 662 -4.70 17.03 3.19
CA SER A 662 -4.93 17.48 1.82
C SER A 662 -6.34 18.07 1.70
N CYS A 663 -6.59 18.94 0.70
CA CYS A 663 -7.87 19.65 0.58
C CYS A 663 -9.05 18.75 0.20
N GLY A 664 -8.78 17.55 -0.34
CA GLY A 664 -9.79 16.58 -0.76
C GLY A 664 -10.20 15.66 0.39
N GLY A 665 -11.43 15.84 0.88
CA GLY A 665 -12.00 15.01 1.94
C GLY A 665 -12.12 13.54 1.57
N GLY A 666 -11.64 12.67 2.46
CA GLY A 666 -12.24 11.37 2.76
C GLY A 666 -12.54 10.44 1.59
N GLY A 667 -11.53 10.03 0.84
CA GLY A 667 -11.55 8.68 0.27
C GLY A 667 -11.66 7.69 1.44
N SER A 668 -12.68 6.84 1.44
CA SER A 668 -13.12 5.92 2.49
C SER A 668 -12.12 4.79 2.86
N GLY A 669 -10.82 5.02 2.75
CA GLY A 669 -9.76 4.08 3.13
C GLY A 669 -8.87 4.70 4.21
N GLY A 670 -9.18 4.45 5.49
CA GLY A 670 -8.29 4.84 6.59
C GLY A 670 -8.96 5.14 7.93
N GLY A 671 -10.28 5.11 8.04
CA GLY A 671 -10.95 5.23 9.35
C GLY A 671 -10.94 3.96 10.21
N GLY A 672 -10.31 2.87 9.73
CA GLY A 672 -10.28 1.59 10.41
C GLY A 672 -9.19 1.54 11.47
N SER A 673 -9.33 0.60 12.41
CA SER A 673 -8.32 0.28 13.44
C SER A 673 -6.91 -0.07 12.89
N ALA A 674 -6.77 -0.26 11.57
CA ALA A 674 -5.51 -0.38 10.85
C ALA A 674 -4.71 0.95 10.74
N ASN A 675 -5.34 2.10 11.02
CA ASN A 675 -4.66 3.41 11.08
C ASN A 675 -4.24 3.80 12.51
N ALA A 676 -4.30 2.87 13.47
CA ALA A 676 -3.84 3.11 14.85
C ALA A 676 -2.36 3.51 14.95
N ASP A 677 -1.58 3.29 13.89
CA ASP A 677 -0.16 3.63 13.76
C ASP A 677 0.06 5.08 13.34
N PHE A 678 -0.97 5.71 12.77
CA PHE A 678 -0.97 7.07 12.23
C PHE A 678 -1.84 7.97 13.08
N GLY A 679 -1.25 8.46 14.16
CA GLY A 679 -1.51 9.80 14.65
C GLY A 679 -2.95 10.17 14.85
N GLY A 680 -3.58 9.52 15.82
CA GLY A 680 -4.70 10.17 16.48
C GLY A 680 -4.33 11.62 16.82
N GLY A 681 -5.09 12.56 16.28
CA GLY A 681 -4.91 13.99 16.49
C GLY A 681 -5.08 14.83 15.24
N ARG A 682 -5.12 16.14 15.44
CA ARG A 682 -5.30 17.16 14.40
C ARG A 682 -4.58 18.42 14.83
N PHE A 683 -4.46 19.37 13.91
CA PHE A 683 -4.05 20.73 14.25
C PHE A 683 -5.27 21.63 14.19
N SER A 684 -5.39 22.51 15.18
CA SER A 684 -6.36 23.60 15.20
C SER A 684 -6.05 24.57 14.05
N GLN A 685 -7.07 25.22 13.50
CA GLN A 685 -6.89 26.16 12.39
C GLN A 685 -6.27 27.46 12.89
N PHE A 686 -5.59 28.20 12.01
CA PHE A 686 -5.09 29.52 12.36
C PHE A 686 -6.22 30.55 12.47
N ASN A 687 -6.20 31.39 13.50
CA ASN A 687 -7.19 32.44 13.70
C ASN A 687 -6.87 33.71 12.88
N VAL A 688 -7.08 33.63 11.56
CA VAL A 688 -6.79 34.73 10.61
C VAL A 688 -7.54 36.03 10.97
N ASP A 689 -8.77 35.95 11.48
CA ASP A 689 -9.65 37.11 11.68
C ASP A 689 -9.69 37.66 13.12
N GLY A 690 -8.96 37.03 14.05
CA GLY A 690 -9.03 37.35 15.48
C GLY A 690 -10.43 37.17 16.08
N GLN A 691 -11.29 36.35 15.47
CA GLN A 691 -12.60 36.00 16.00
C GLN A 691 -12.50 34.67 16.75
N ASP A 692 -13.14 34.56 17.91
CA ASP A 692 -13.29 33.27 18.59
C ASP A 692 -13.93 32.27 17.63
N SER A 693 -13.49 31.00 17.69
CA SER A 693 -14.08 29.93 16.90
C SER A 693 -15.60 29.91 17.10
N GLN A 694 -16.35 30.27 16.06
CA GLN A 694 -17.70 29.74 15.96
C GLN A 694 -17.49 28.25 15.78
N ALA A 695 -17.90 27.46 16.77
CA ALA A 695 -17.96 26.01 16.65
C ALA A 695 -18.52 25.71 15.27
N THR A 696 -17.73 25.02 14.45
CA THR A 696 -18.22 24.44 13.20
C THR A 696 -19.58 23.85 13.52
N VAL A 697 -20.60 24.18 12.72
CA VAL A 697 -21.88 23.50 12.81
C VAL A 697 -21.58 22.07 12.36
N GLN A 698 -21.08 21.27 13.29
CA GLN A 698 -21.01 19.83 13.16
C GLN A 698 -22.44 19.43 12.87
N GLU A 699 -22.67 18.80 11.70
CA GLU A 699 -23.98 18.21 11.43
C GLU A 699 -24.38 17.41 12.68
N ASP A 700 -25.57 17.70 13.20
CA ASP A 700 -26.06 16.99 14.38
C ASP A 700 -25.94 15.49 14.07
N PRO A 701 -25.17 14.73 14.87
CA PRO A 701 -24.98 13.31 14.59
C PRO A 701 -26.36 12.64 14.51
N PRO A 702 -26.54 11.66 13.60
CA PRO A 702 -27.84 11.01 13.40
C PRO A 702 -28.39 10.37 14.68
N TYR A 703 -27.51 10.09 15.63
CA TYR A 703 -27.80 9.47 16.91
C TYR A 703 -27.00 10.11 18.04
N LYS A 704 -27.40 9.83 19.28
CA LYS A 704 -26.69 10.16 20.52
C LYS A 704 -26.29 8.88 21.26
N PRO A 705 -25.22 8.89 22.06
CA PRO A 705 -24.92 7.80 22.97
C PRO A 705 -26.13 7.43 23.82
N GLY A 706 -26.50 6.15 23.80
CA GLY A 706 -27.69 5.61 24.44
C GLY A 706 -28.92 5.47 23.54
N ASP A 707 -28.93 6.03 22.32
CA ASP A 707 -30.04 5.84 21.38
C ASP A 707 -30.15 4.37 20.95
N ALA A 708 -31.38 3.88 20.83
CA ALA A 708 -31.64 2.52 20.37
C ALA A 708 -31.69 2.49 18.84
N LEU A 709 -31.00 1.53 18.24
CA LEU A 709 -31.15 1.18 16.84
C LEU A 709 -32.13 0.02 16.71
N ASP A 710 -33.20 0.23 15.94
CA ASP A 710 -34.24 -0.75 15.69
C ASP A 710 -34.30 -1.10 14.21
N ALA A 711 -33.86 -2.32 13.88
CA ALA A 711 -33.94 -2.92 12.55
C ALA A 711 -33.30 -2.09 11.43
N VAL A 712 -32.14 -1.46 11.70
CA VAL A 712 -31.41 -0.71 10.67
C VAL A 712 -30.86 -1.69 9.64
N GLU A 713 -31.25 -1.49 8.38
CA GLU A 713 -30.87 -2.33 7.25
C GLU A 713 -29.67 -1.73 6.53
N SER A 714 -28.59 -2.50 6.37
CA SER A 714 -27.39 -2.06 5.67
C SER A 714 -26.55 -3.24 5.20
N ARG A 715 -25.65 -3.01 4.25
CA ARG A 715 -24.62 -3.99 3.87
C ARG A 715 -23.49 -4.00 4.90
N VAL A 716 -23.13 -5.20 5.37
CA VAL A 716 -22.02 -5.37 6.31
C VAL A 716 -20.72 -5.66 5.58
N TYR A 717 -19.65 -5.04 6.05
CA TYR A 717 -18.27 -5.31 5.65
C TYR A 717 -17.52 -5.81 6.86
N VAL A 718 -16.83 -6.93 6.70
CA VAL A 718 -16.10 -7.59 7.77
C VAL A 718 -14.65 -7.69 7.35
N THR A 719 -13.75 -7.25 8.22
CA THR A 719 -12.31 -7.41 8.08
C THR A 719 -11.77 -8.18 9.27
N GLN A 720 -11.00 -9.22 9.01
CA GLN A 720 -10.33 -9.97 10.06
C GLN A 720 -8.91 -9.45 10.25
N HIS A 721 -8.59 -9.00 11.46
CA HIS A 721 -7.25 -8.58 11.85
C HIS A 721 -6.55 -9.74 12.57
N ILE A 722 -5.33 -10.06 12.18
CA ILE A 722 -4.45 -11.00 12.88
C ILE A 722 -3.29 -10.20 13.47
N TYR A 723 -3.06 -10.29 14.78
CA TYR A 723 -1.99 -9.55 15.45
C TYR A 723 -0.83 -10.46 15.88
N LEU A 724 0.27 -9.84 16.30
CA LEU A 724 1.42 -10.52 16.88
C LEU A 724 1.00 -11.47 18.01
N GLY A 725 1.49 -12.72 17.96
CA GLY A 725 1.10 -13.78 18.90
C GLY A 725 -0.15 -14.56 18.50
N GLY A 726 -0.76 -14.23 17.35
CA GLY A 726 -1.87 -14.97 16.74
C GLY A 726 -3.24 -14.65 17.32
N SER A 727 -3.37 -13.56 18.10
CA SER A 727 -4.69 -13.03 18.46
C SER A 727 -5.39 -12.47 17.22
N THR A 728 -6.71 -12.50 17.23
CA THR A 728 -7.52 -11.97 16.12
C THR A 728 -8.62 -11.07 16.63
N SER A 729 -8.98 -10.05 15.85
CA SER A 729 -10.19 -9.24 16.04
C SER A 729 -10.95 -9.18 14.71
N LEU A 730 -12.23 -8.83 14.80
CA LEU A 730 -13.05 -8.50 13.64
C LEU A 730 -13.34 -7.01 13.70
N ASP A 731 -13.05 -6.30 12.62
CA ASP A 731 -13.62 -4.99 12.37
C ASP A 731 -14.87 -5.18 11.52
N VAL A 732 -15.98 -4.63 11.97
CA VAL A 732 -17.29 -4.82 11.36
C VAL A 732 -17.93 -3.47 11.16
N ILE A 733 -18.06 -3.06 9.91
CA ILE A 733 -18.65 -1.76 9.55
C ILE A 733 -19.90 -1.96 8.70
N LEU A 734 -20.85 -1.04 8.84
CA LEU A 734 -21.95 -0.91 7.90
C LEU A 734 -21.65 0.25 6.95
N SER A 735 -21.71 -0.02 5.65
CA SER A 735 -21.76 1.05 4.66
C SER A 735 -23.22 1.40 4.43
N PRO A 736 -23.60 2.70 4.46
CA PRO A 736 -24.92 3.10 4.01
C PRO A 736 -25.06 2.70 2.52
N ASP A 737 -25.97 1.77 2.20
CA ASP A 737 -26.35 1.56 0.81
C ASP A 737 -26.89 2.92 0.32
N PRO A 738 -26.37 3.50 -0.77
CA PRO A 738 -26.78 4.82 -1.24
C PRO A 738 -28.30 4.90 -1.50
N SER A 739 -28.96 3.75 -1.71
CA SER A 739 -30.41 3.63 -1.90
C SER A 739 -31.22 3.44 -0.60
N SER A 740 -30.60 3.14 0.54
CA SER A 740 -31.26 2.97 1.84
C SER A 740 -30.49 3.68 2.96
N SER A 741 -30.76 4.97 3.14
CA SER A 741 -30.22 5.84 4.20
C SER A 741 -30.27 5.19 5.60
N PRO A 742 -29.17 5.32 6.37
CA PRO A 742 -28.96 6.49 7.21
C PRO A 742 -27.82 7.37 6.67
N ASP A 743 -27.90 8.68 6.94
CA ASP A 743 -27.01 9.77 6.49
C ASP A 743 -25.64 9.33 5.93
N GLN A 744 -25.46 9.51 4.60
CA GLN A 744 -24.30 9.06 3.80
C GLN A 744 -22.92 9.53 4.31
N ASN A 745 -22.89 10.43 5.30
CA ASN A 745 -21.70 11.01 5.89
C ASN A 745 -21.18 10.24 7.13
N TRP A 746 -21.89 9.20 7.61
CA TRP A 746 -21.55 8.48 8.84
C TRP A 746 -21.27 6.98 8.60
N VAL A 747 -20.20 6.50 9.23
CA VAL A 747 -19.83 5.07 9.28
C VAL A 747 -20.36 4.47 10.58
N TYR A 748 -20.91 3.25 10.54
CA TYR A 748 -21.34 2.54 11.74
C TYR A 748 -20.38 1.38 12.03
N SER A 749 -19.67 1.45 13.15
CA SER A 749 -18.81 0.36 13.64
C SER A 749 -19.59 -0.48 14.65
N LEU A 750 -19.67 -1.78 14.41
CA LEU A 750 -20.41 -2.71 15.26
C LEU A 750 -19.48 -3.33 16.29
N ILE A 751 -19.91 -3.32 17.55
CA ILE A 751 -19.19 -3.90 18.69
C ILE A 751 -20.09 -4.82 19.51
N GLY A 752 -19.49 -5.59 20.42
CA GLY A 752 -20.18 -6.45 21.37
C GLY A 752 -20.07 -7.95 21.09
N GLU A 753 -20.40 -8.77 22.09
CA GLU A 753 -20.24 -10.24 22.02
C GLU A 753 -21.23 -10.90 21.06
N ASN A 754 -22.31 -10.22 20.67
CA ASN A 754 -23.37 -10.77 19.81
C ASN A 754 -23.03 -10.75 18.32
N LEU A 755 -21.81 -10.36 17.93
CA LEU A 755 -21.36 -10.34 16.52
C LEU A 755 -20.91 -11.70 15.99
N LYS A 756 -20.90 -12.74 16.82
CA LYS A 756 -20.44 -14.07 16.42
C LYS A 756 -21.20 -14.59 15.19
N GLY A 757 -20.47 -14.93 14.12
CA GLY A 757 -21.04 -15.45 12.89
C GLY A 757 -21.46 -14.38 11.89
N ILE A 758 -21.19 -13.09 12.16
CA ILE A 758 -21.49 -12.01 11.21
C ILE A 758 -20.63 -12.08 9.95
N GLU A 759 -19.44 -12.70 10.04
CA GLU A 759 -18.51 -12.89 8.94
C GLU A 759 -19.10 -13.66 7.75
N GLN A 760 -20.09 -14.52 7.98
CA GLN A 760 -20.80 -15.26 6.91
C GLN A 760 -21.69 -14.35 6.04
N TYR A 761 -21.92 -13.11 6.49
CA TYR A 761 -22.74 -12.11 5.81
C TYR A 761 -21.89 -10.99 5.20
N ASN A 762 -20.57 -11.16 5.09
CA ASN A 762 -19.72 -10.17 4.43
C ASN A 762 -20.28 -9.81 3.04
N ASN A 763 -20.39 -8.51 2.75
CA ASN A 763 -21.01 -7.94 1.55
C ASN A 763 -22.51 -8.26 1.35
N LEU A 764 -23.19 -8.87 2.31
CA LEU A 764 -24.63 -9.13 2.30
C LEU A 764 -25.39 -8.12 3.18
N PRO A 765 -26.66 -7.85 2.87
CA PRO A 765 -27.49 -6.96 3.66
C PRO A 765 -28.01 -7.66 4.92
N ILE A 766 -27.85 -6.98 6.06
CA ILE A 766 -28.33 -7.42 7.38
C ILE A 766 -29.21 -6.34 8.00
N ARG A 767 -30.09 -6.75 8.92
CA ARG A 767 -30.76 -5.85 9.86
C ARG A 767 -30.09 -5.96 11.22
N ILE A 768 -29.82 -4.82 11.84
CA ILE A 768 -29.20 -4.74 13.16
C ILE A 768 -30.14 -4.13 14.21
N TRP A 769 -30.00 -4.60 15.44
CA TRP A 769 -30.61 -4.00 16.63
C TRP A 769 -29.54 -3.80 17.68
N GLY A 770 -29.54 -2.65 18.34
CA GLY A 770 -28.52 -2.35 19.33
C GLY A 770 -28.75 -1.02 20.01
N GLN A 771 -27.69 -0.56 20.67
CA GLN A 771 -27.64 0.75 21.28
C GLN A 771 -26.37 1.45 20.85
N VAL A 772 -26.46 2.75 20.57
CA VAL A 772 -25.28 3.57 20.32
C VAL A 772 -24.47 3.64 21.60
N ASP A 773 -23.25 3.11 21.57
CA ASP A 773 -22.30 3.13 22.69
C ASP A 773 -21.66 4.51 22.80
N ARG A 774 -21.01 4.94 21.71
CA ARG A 774 -20.31 6.21 21.62
C ARG A 774 -20.29 6.75 20.19
N LEU A 775 -19.88 8.01 20.07
CA LEU A 775 -19.65 8.70 18.81
C LEU A 775 -18.20 9.15 18.74
N GLU A 776 -17.61 8.99 17.57
CA GLU A 776 -16.33 9.59 17.18
C GLU A 776 -16.59 10.41 15.90
N PRO A 777 -15.69 11.32 15.48
CA PRO A 777 -15.91 12.11 14.26
C PRO A 777 -16.26 11.21 13.07
N ASN A 778 -17.47 11.36 12.53
CA ASN A 778 -18.05 10.58 11.41
C ASN A 778 -18.23 9.07 11.66
N THR A 779 -18.09 8.59 12.90
CA THR A 779 -18.26 7.17 13.25
C THR A 779 -19.21 6.98 14.43
N VAL A 780 -20.21 6.11 14.25
CA VAL A 780 -21.15 5.68 15.29
C VAL A 780 -20.79 4.27 15.75
N TYR A 781 -20.44 4.10 17.02
CA TYR A 781 -20.20 2.77 17.60
C TYR A 781 -21.50 2.19 18.15
N VAL A 782 -21.85 0.99 17.73
CA VAL A 782 -23.11 0.33 18.06
C VAL A 782 -22.83 -0.97 18.81
N GLU A 783 -23.24 -1.04 20.08
CA GLU A 783 -23.30 -2.30 20.83
C GLU A 783 -24.47 -3.13 20.29
N VAL A 784 -24.15 -4.19 19.54
CA VAL A 784 -25.14 -5.02 18.86
C VAL A 784 -25.81 -5.96 19.85
N SER A 785 -27.14 -5.92 19.90
CA SER A 785 -27.95 -6.86 20.66
C SER A 785 -28.34 -8.10 19.85
N ARG A 786 -28.60 -7.92 18.54
CA ARG A 786 -28.86 -8.99 17.58
C ARG A 786 -28.74 -8.48 16.15
N PHE A 787 -28.57 -9.40 15.21
CA PHE A 787 -28.68 -9.13 13.78
C PHE A 787 -29.39 -10.28 13.05
N GLU A 788 -29.92 -10.03 11.86
CA GLU A 788 -30.51 -11.05 10.98
C GLU A 788 -30.29 -10.70 9.50
N PRO A 789 -30.14 -11.69 8.60
CA PRO A 789 -30.04 -11.42 7.17
C PRO A 789 -31.35 -10.84 6.62
N VAL A 790 -31.26 -9.85 5.73
CA VAL A 790 -32.41 -9.27 5.04
C VAL A 790 -33.05 -10.27 4.08
N TYR A 791 -32.22 -11.04 3.39
CA TYR A 791 -32.61 -12.07 2.43
C TYR A 791 -32.14 -13.46 2.91
N PRO A 792 -32.93 -14.17 3.75
CA PRO A 792 -32.52 -15.44 4.31
C PRO A 792 -32.25 -16.50 3.24
N GLY A 793 -31.02 -17.01 3.21
CA GLY A 793 -30.59 -18.06 2.28
C GLY A 793 -29.92 -17.56 1.01
N GLU A 794 -29.95 -16.25 0.74
CA GLU A 794 -29.16 -15.67 -0.33
C GLU A 794 -27.66 -15.71 0.00
N GLN A 795 -26.86 -15.92 -1.04
CA GLN A 795 -25.40 -15.93 -0.99
C GLN A 795 -24.87 -15.16 -2.18
N ILE A 796 -23.69 -14.59 -2.02
CA ILE A 796 -22.97 -14.01 -3.15
C ILE A 796 -22.58 -15.15 -4.08
N GLN A 797 -22.86 -14.98 -5.37
CA GLN A 797 -22.56 -15.93 -6.44
C GLN A 797 -21.88 -15.18 -7.58
N ALA A 798 -21.10 -15.91 -8.37
CA ALA A 798 -20.56 -15.44 -9.63
C ALA A 798 -21.37 -16.01 -10.81
N TRP A 799 -21.73 -15.15 -11.76
CA TRP A 799 -22.37 -15.54 -13.00
C TRP A 799 -21.56 -15.05 -14.18
N SER A 800 -21.26 -15.94 -15.12
CA SER A 800 -20.69 -15.54 -16.41
C SER A 800 -21.80 -15.31 -17.45
N GLY A 801 -21.66 -14.25 -18.24
CA GLY A 801 -22.70 -13.82 -19.18
C GLY A 801 -22.28 -12.63 -20.04
N THR A 802 -23.26 -11.94 -20.62
CA THR A 802 -23.05 -10.79 -21.52
C THR A 802 -23.94 -9.63 -21.11
N GLU A 803 -23.46 -8.40 -21.31
CA GLU A 803 -24.19 -7.17 -21.00
C GLU A 803 -24.81 -6.54 -22.24
N GLN A 804 -25.98 -5.91 -22.07
CA GLN A 804 -26.60 -5.03 -23.05
C GLN A 804 -27.25 -3.83 -22.33
N ILE A 805 -27.19 -2.66 -22.95
CA ILE A 805 -27.98 -1.50 -22.50
C ILE A 805 -29.36 -1.59 -23.14
N THR A 806 -30.41 -1.50 -22.33
CA THR A 806 -31.80 -1.53 -22.80
C THR A 806 -32.63 -0.50 -22.05
N ASN A 807 -33.65 0.04 -22.71
CA ASN A 807 -34.60 0.95 -22.08
C ASN A 807 -35.75 0.13 -21.46
N LEU A 808 -35.83 0.11 -20.13
CA LEU A 808 -36.94 -0.48 -19.38
C LEU A 808 -37.66 0.62 -18.63
N ASP A 809 -38.99 0.69 -18.79
CA ASP A 809 -39.84 1.66 -18.11
C ASP A 809 -39.40 3.14 -18.27
N GLY A 810 -38.75 3.47 -19.39
CA GLY A 810 -38.28 4.82 -19.71
C GLY A 810 -36.88 5.16 -19.19
N GLN A 811 -36.18 4.21 -18.56
CA GLN A 811 -34.81 4.36 -18.07
C GLN A 811 -33.88 3.38 -18.77
N ASP A 812 -32.70 3.84 -19.16
CA ASP A 812 -31.66 2.97 -19.69
C ASP A 812 -30.98 2.23 -18.54
N VAL A 813 -30.89 0.90 -18.66
CA VAL A 813 -30.35 0.01 -17.63
C VAL A 813 -29.43 -1.03 -18.27
N VAL A 814 -28.54 -1.61 -17.45
CA VAL A 814 -27.72 -2.76 -17.86
C VAL A 814 -28.49 -4.04 -17.61
N LEU A 815 -28.75 -4.78 -18.70
CA LEU A 815 -29.35 -6.10 -18.67
C LEU A 815 -28.26 -7.16 -18.88
N PHE A 816 -27.90 -7.83 -17.81
CA PHE A 816 -26.93 -8.91 -17.83
C PHE A 816 -27.61 -10.24 -18.14
N THR A 817 -27.14 -10.98 -19.15
CA THR A 817 -27.68 -12.27 -19.56
C THR A 817 -26.65 -13.37 -19.36
N THR A 818 -26.93 -14.31 -18.46
CA THR A 818 -26.05 -15.44 -18.14
C THR A 818 -25.88 -16.38 -19.32
N LEU A 819 -24.84 -17.20 -19.30
CA LEU A 819 -24.65 -18.31 -20.25
C LEU A 819 -25.80 -19.33 -20.23
N ALA A 820 -26.59 -19.38 -19.16
CA ALA A 820 -27.80 -20.22 -19.08
C ALA A 820 -29.02 -19.58 -19.76
N GLY A 821 -28.91 -18.32 -20.21
CA GLY A 821 -29.99 -17.57 -20.86
C GLY A 821 -30.93 -16.86 -19.88
N GLU A 822 -30.58 -16.77 -18.60
CA GLU A 822 -31.31 -15.98 -17.60
C GLU A 822 -30.85 -14.54 -17.67
N SER A 823 -31.77 -13.57 -17.55
CA SER A 823 -31.44 -12.16 -17.62
C SER A 823 -31.84 -11.41 -16.35
N TYR A 824 -30.93 -10.55 -15.89
CA TYR A 824 -31.04 -9.78 -14.66
C TYR A 824 -30.73 -8.30 -14.94
N VAL A 825 -31.45 -7.40 -14.26
CA VAL A 825 -31.11 -5.98 -14.29
C VAL A 825 -30.09 -5.71 -13.19
N LEU A 826 -28.95 -5.12 -13.53
CA LEU A 826 -27.94 -4.73 -12.54
C LEU A 826 -28.45 -3.52 -11.75
N LYS A 827 -28.52 -3.63 -10.43
CA LYS A 827 -29.08 -2.57 -9.56
C LYS A 827 -28.24 -1.31 -9.61
N SER A 828 -26.92 -1.42 -9.75
CA SER A 828 -26.02 -0.26 -9.88
C SER A 828 -26.38 0.65 -11.08
N SER A 829 -26.80 0.07 -12.19
CA SER A 829 -27.24 0.81 -13.40
C SER A 829 -28.47 1.68 -13.17
N LEU A 830 -29.28 1.37 -12.15
CA LEU A 830 -30.43 2.17 -11.77
C LEU A 830 -30.03 3.43 -11.00
N VAL A 831 -28.88 3.38 -10.31
CA VAL A 831 -28.39 4.44 -9.43
C VAL A 831 -27.43 5.35 -10.19
N TRP A 832 -26.47 4.78 -10.92
CA TRP A 832 -25.39 5.54 -11.58
C TRP A 832 -25.54 5.65 -13.11
N GLY A 833 -26.60 5.07 -13.68
CA GLY A 833 -26.88 5.08 -15.12
C GLY A 833 -26.19 3.94 -15.88
N ALA A 834 -26.73 3.53 -17.02
CA ALA A 834 -26.29 2.31 -17.70
C ALA A 834 -24.86 2.36 -18.25
N GLU A 835 -24.42 3.48 -18.82
CA GLU A 835 -23.10 3.58 -19.48
C GLU A 835 -21.93 3.42 -18.51
N GLY A 836 -22.06 3.92 -17.26
CA GLY A 836 -21.02 3.81 -16.25
C GLY A 836 -20.98 2.49 -15.48
N ASN A 837 -21.88 1.54 -15.78
CA ASN A 837 -21.98 0.25 -15.09
C ASN A 837 -21.73 -0.95 -16.02
N ILE A 838 -21.10 -0.73 -17.17
CA ILE A 838 -20.64 -1.80 -18.06
C ILE A 838 -19.21 -2.19 -17.63
N ILE A 839 -18.92 -3.50 -17.56
CA ILE A 839 -17.61 -4.00 -17.11
C ILE A 839 -16.62 -4.18 -18.26
N GLY A 840 -17.12 -4.57 -19.44
CA GLY A 840 -16.33 -4.77 -20.66
C GLY A 840 -16.98 -4.08 -21.87
N ARG A 841 -16.92 -4.67 -23.06
CA ARG A 841 -17.77 -4.23 -24.17
C ARG A 841 -19.12 -4.92 -24.12
N LEU A 842 -20.13 -4.25 -24.67
CA LEU A 842 -21.44 -4.88 -24.85
C LEU A 842 -21.29 -6.16 -25.68
N GLY A 843 -21.79 -7.27 -25.15
CA GLY A 843 -21.66 -8.60 -25.75
C GLY A 843 -20.38 -9.36 -25.40
N ASP A 844 -19.41 -8.77 -24.71
CA ASP A 844 -18.26 -9.52 -24.18
C ASP A 844 -18.74 -10.53 -23.14
N LEU A 845 -18.01 -11.65 -23.05
CA LEU A 845 -18.21 -12.61 -21.98
C LEU A 845 -17.55 -12.07 -20.71
N ILE A 846 -18.36 -11.68 -19.74
CA ILE A 846 -17.94 -11.11 -18.46
C ILE A 846 -18.43 -11.97 -17.30
N GLU A 847 -17.97 -11.67 -16.10
CA GLU A 847 -18.46 -12.25 -14.85
C GLU A 847 -18.94 -11.16 -13.91
N ILE A 848 -20.12 -11.37 -13.33
CA ILE A 848 -20.71 -10.53 -12.29
C ILE A 848 -20.77 -11.33 -11.01
N GLU A 849 -20.23 -10.76 -9.93
CA GLU A 849 -20.45 -11.22 -8.57
C GLU A 849 -21.55 -10.41 -7.90
N GLY A 850 -22.48 -11.10 -7.24
CA GLY A 850 -23.61 -10.42 -6.60
C GLY A 850 -24.58 -11.37 -5.93
N TYR A 851 -25.74 -10.84 -5.54
CA TYR A 851 -26.88 -11.64 -5.09
C TYR A 851 -28.17 -11.17 -5.75
N LEU A 852 -29.15 -12.07 -5.87
CA LEU A 852 -30.45 -11.71 -6.42
C LEU A 852 -31.29 -11.05 -5.32
N ILE A 853 -32.04 -10.01 -5.67
CA ILE A 853 -32.95 -9.35 -4.74
C ILE A 853 -34.34 -9.97 -4.90
N PRO A 854 -34.83 -10.74 -3.91
CA PRO A 854 -36.13 -11.38 -4.00
C PRO A 854 -37.24 -10.35 -4.18
N ASP A 855 -38.23 -10.70 -5.01
CA ASP A 855 -39.45 -9.92 -5.27
C ASP A 855 -39.24 -8.52 -5.88
N GLN A 856 -38.00 -8.10 -6.18
CA GLN A 856 -37.73 -6.86 -6.90
C GLN A 856 -37.50 -7.12 -8.39
N GLN A 857 -38.25 -6.40 -9.22
CA GLN A 857 -38.19 -6.51 -10.68
C GLN A 857 -38.30 -5.15 -11.36
N MET A 858 -37.69 -5.04 -12.54
CA MET A 858 -37.82 -3.90 -13.45
C MET A 858 -38.02 -4.41 -14.87
N GLY A 859 -39.02 -3.88 -15.59
CA GLY A 859 -39.38 -4.40 -16.91
C GLY A 859 -39.67 -5.91 -16.96
N GLY A 860 -40.02 -6.53 -15.82
CA GLY A 860 -40.24 -7.98 -15.69
C GLY A 860 -38.99 -8.84 -15.46
N TYR A 861 -37.81 -8.22 -15.33
CA TYR A 861 -36.55 -8.90 -15.01
C TYR A 861 -36.22 -8.73 -13.52
N THR A 862 -35.68 -9.78 -12.90
CA THR A 862 -35.23 -9.75 -11.50
C THR A 862 -34.03 -8.80 -11.35
N LEU A 863 -34.00 -8.02 -10.26
CA LEU A 863 -32.84 -7.19 -9.93
C LEU A 863 -31.74 -8.04 -9.29
N MET A 864 -30.52 -7.82 -9.76
CA MET A 864 -29.29 -8.34 -9.16
C MET A 864 -28.58 -7.18 -8.47
N GLN A 865 -28.26 -7.35 -7.19
CA GLN A 865 -27.26 -6.50 -6.55
C GLN A 865 -25.89 -6.98 -7.02
N ASP A 866 -25.35 -6.30 -8.01
CA ASP A 866 -23.95 -6.43 -8.42
C ASP A 866 -23.05 -5.80 -7.35
N ILE A 867 -21.95 -6.50 -7.04
CA ILE A 867 -20.96 -6.14 -6.02
C ILE A 867 -19.60 -5.92 -6.66
N ALA A 868 -19.22 -6.82 -7.57
CA ALA A 868 -18.02 -6.75 -8.35
C ALA A 868 -18.26 -7.38 -9.72
N GLY A 869 -17.34 -7.17 -10.65
CA GLY A 869 -17.26 -8.02 -11.82
C GLY A 869 -15.97 -7.82 -12.59
N THR A 870 -15.73 -8.73 -13.53
CA THR A 870 -14.48 -8.85 -14.27
C THR A 870 -14.76 -9.15 -15.74
N ALA A 871 -13.95 -8.55 -16.61
CA ALA A 871 -13.96 -8.85 -18.04
C ALA A 871 -13.32 -10.21 -18.38
N GLN A 872 -12.69 -10.88 -17.41
CA GLN A 872 -12.12 -12.23 -17.54
C GLN A 872 -12.73 -13.17 -16.48
N PRO A 873 -13.81 -13.90 -16.81
CA PRO A 873 -14.44 -14.84 -15.88
C PRO A 873 -13.47 -15.91 -15.37
N ASP A 874 -13.41 -16.09 -14.05
CA ASP A 874 -12.61 -17.13 -13.41
C ASP A 874 -13.45 -18.10 -12.56
N GLY A 875 -14.71 -17.73 -12.28
CA GLY A 875 -15.68 -18.52 -11.52
C GLY A 875 -15.38 -18.56 -10.01
N ILE A 876 -14.51 -17.68 -9.53
CA ILE A 876 -14.23 -17.46 -8.11
C ILE A 876 -15.22 -16.40 -7.61
N VAL A 877 -15.54 -16.43 -6.31
CA VAL A 877 -16.43 -15.45 -5.67
C VAL A 877 -15.63 -14.70 -4.62
N ASP A 878 -14.83 -13.73 -5.07
CA ASP A 878 -13.89 -13.01 -4.20
C ASP A 878 -14.63 -12.07 -3.23
N SER A 879 -15.75 -11.49 -3.65
CA SER A 879 -16.56 -10.58 -2.82
C SER A 879 -17.15 -11.24 -1.57
N ALA A 880 -17.24 -12.58 -1.54
CA ALA A 880 -17.71 -13.31 -0.35
C ALA A 880 -16.61 -13.56 0.68
N ILE A 881 -15.34 -13.42 0.30
CA ILE A 881 -14.21 -13.70 1.16
C ILE A 881 -14.02 -12.55 2.13
N VAL A 882 -13.87 -12.87 3.42
CA VAL A 882 -13.53 -11.89 4.45
C VAL A 882 -12.06 -11.50 4.26
N PRO A 883 -11.74 -10.23 3.95
CA PRO A 883 -10.36 -9.79 3.86
C PRO A 883 -9.66 -10.00 5.21
N VAL A 884 -8.42 -10.51 5.14
CA VAL A 884 -7.56 -10.73 6.30
C VAL A 884 -6.42 -9.71 6.25
N LEU A 885 -6.34 -8.84 7.25
CA LEU A 885 -5.18 -7.99 7.48
C LEU A 885 -4.29 -8.63 8.54
N ASP A 886 -3.09 -9.04 8.13
CA ASP A 886 -2.11 -9.68 9.00
C ASP A 886 -1.08 -8.66 9.51
N HIS A 887 -1.33 -8.18 10.72
CA HIS A 887 -0.48 -7.30 11.52
C HIS A 887 0.65 -8.06 12.24
N SER A 888 0.72 -9.40 12.13
CA SER A 888 1.71 -10.18 12.86
C SER A 888 3.16 -9.95 12.41
N GLN A 889 3.34 -9.39 11.21
CA GLN A 889 4.66 -9.01 10.68
C GLN A 889 5.03 -7.56 10.99
N ASP A 890 4.09 -6.75 11.47
CA ASP A 890 4.31 -5.34 11.76
C ASP A 890 3.95 -5.02 13.22
N LEU A 891 4.99 -4.83 14.03
CA LEU A 891 4.86 -4.48 15.44
C LEU A 891 4.22 -3.11 15.67
N ALA A 892 4.28 -2.19 14.69
CA ALA A 892 3.62 -0.90 14.78
C ALA A 892 2.11 -1.08 14.80
N SER A 893 1.57 -1.86 13.85
CA SER A 893 0.13 -2.15 13.61
C SER A 893 -0.66 -2.88 14.69
N ASN A 894 -0.08 -3.02 15.88
CA ASN A 894 -0.75 -3.61 17.04
C ASN A 894 -1.35 -2.51 17.95
N PRO A 895 -2.66 -2.21 17.85
CA PRO A 895 -3.32 -1.12 18.61
C PRO A 895 -3.19 -1.28 20.13
N GLY A 896 -2.94 -2.50 20.62
CA GLY A 896 -2.71 -2.78 22.03
C GLY A 896 -1.28 -2.53 22.53
N ALA A 897 -0.32 -2.23 21.64
CA ALA A 897 1.11 -2.10 21.95
C ALA A 897 1.75 -0.78 21.46
N VAL A 898 1.09 -0.02 20.57
CA VAL A 898 1.65 1.15 19.85
C VAL A 898 2.39 2.14 20.77
N LEU A 899 1.79 2.55 21.89
CA LEU A 899 2.37 3.49 22.85
C LEU A 899 2.68 2.83 24.21
N GLN A 900 3.44 1.75 24.16
CA GLN A 900 3.92 1.04 25.35
C GLN A 900 5.42 0.79 25.27
N GLY A 901 6.09 0.85 26.42
CA GLY A 901 7.53 0.62 26.53
C GLY A 901 8.30 1.90 26.89
N THR A 902 9.61 1.86 26.75
CA THR A 902 10.48 3.03 26.88
C THR A 902 10.67 3.68 25.51
N LEU A 903 10.44 4.98 25.44
CA LEU A 903 10.62 5.83 24.27
C LEU A 903 11.75 6.83 24.55
N THR A 904 12.78 6.83 23.71
CA THR A 904 13.85 7.84 23.73
C THR A 904 13.65 8.85 22.61
N ILE A 905 13.47 10.13 22.96
CA ILE A 905 13.43 11.24 22.02
C ILE A 905 14.87 11.70 21.71
N GLU A 906 15.25 11.61 20.45
CA GLU A 906 16.64 11.80 19.98
C GLU A 906 16.85 13.13 19.28
N THR A 907 15.83 13.64 18.59
CA THR A 907 15.89 14.94 17.92
C THR A 907 14.64 15.75 18.21
N VAL A 908 14.86 17.07 18.30
CA VAL A 908 13.80 18.07 18.47
C VAL A 908 14.14 19.22 17.53
N GLU A 909 13.31 19.44 16.51
CA GLU A 909 13.49 20.52 15.54
C GLU A 909 12.21 21.35 15.37
N LEU A 910 12.38 22.61 14.96
CA LEU A 910 11.27 23.40 14.45
C LEU A 910 11.07 23.11 12.97
N ALA A 911 9.81 23.11 12.55
CA ALA A 911 9.40 22.93 11.18
C ALA A 911 8.15 23.77 10.89
N TYR A 912 7.73 23.79 9.62
CA TYR A 912 6.47 24.35 9.17
C TYR A 912 5.54 23.21 8.71
N ASP A 913 4.30 23.17 9.19
CA ASP A 913 3.23 22.30 8.67
C ASP A 913 2.60 22.99 7.46
N ALA A 914 2.60 22.32 6.32
CA ALA A 914 1.84 22.69 5.14
C ALA A 914 0.92 21.53 4.75
N ILE A 915 -0.13 21.79 4.00
CA ILE A 915 -0.94 20.69 3.45
C ILE A 915 -0.29 20.17 2.16
N ASN A 916 -0.50 18.89 1.87
CA ASN A 916 -0.25 18.34 0.56
C ASN A 916 -1.35 18.78 -0.41
N LEU A 917 -0.98 19.08 -1.67
CA LEU A 917 -1.92 19.53 -2.69
C LEU A 917 -2.40 18.44 -3.66
N ASP A 918 -1.91 17.20 -3.50
CA ASP A 918 -2.22 16.03 -4.34
C ASP A 918 -3.71 15.76 -4.55
N ARG A 919 -4.55 16.01 -3.53
CA ARG A 919 -6.01 15.83 -3.57
C ARG A 919 -6.75 17.15 -3.56
N CYS A 920 -6.08 18.26 -3.82
CA CYS A 920 -6.72 19.57 -3.91
C CYS A 920 -7.30 19.76 -5.29
N ASN A 921 -8.63 19.64 -5.38
CA ASN A 921 -9.35 19.92 -6.62
C ASN A 921 -9.07 21.37 -7.07
N PRO A 922 -8.90 21.64 -8.38
CA PRO A 922 -8.66 23.00 -8.85
C PRO A 922 -9.76 24.01 -8.51
N SER A 923 -11.03 23.55 -8.37
CA SER A 923 -12.14 24.38 -7.88
C SER A 923 -11.99 24.82 -6.43
N ALA A 924 -11.11 24.18 -5.66
CA ALA A 924 -10.84 24.53 -4.28
C ALA A 924 -10.09 25.87 -4.15
N ALA A 925 -9.45 26.35 -5.22
CA ALA A 925 -8.86 27.70 -5.27
C ALA A 925 -9.88 28.82 -5.06
N ASP A 926 -11.15 28.57 -5.40
CA ASP A 926 -12.25 29.52 -5.21
C ASP A 926 -13.03 29.29 -3.91
N ASP A 927 -12.70 28.26 -3.11
CA ASP A 927 -13.40 27.94 -1.87
C ASP A 927 -12.86 28.79 -0.69
N PRO A 928 -13.64 29.76 -0.16
CA PRO A 928 -13.21 30.55 0.98
C PRO A 928 -12.99 29.71 2.25
N ASN A 929 -13.57 28.51 2.35
CA ASN A 929 -13.35 27.60 3.48
C ASN A 929 -12.00 26.90 3.43
N LEU A 930 -11.31 26.93 2.29
CA LEU A 930 -9.98 26.34 2.15
C LEU A 930 -8.86 27.24 2.70
N VAL A 931 -9.07 28.57 2.67
CA VAL A 931 -8.05 29.55 3.06
C VAL A 931 -7.40 29.26 4.42
N PRO A 932 -8.13 28.87 5.49
CA PRO A 932 -7.52 28.52 6.77
C PRO A 932 -6.61 27.28 6.72
N TRP A 933 -6.86 26.35 5.81
CA TRP A 933 -6.07 25.13 5.62
C TRP A 933 -4.78 25.38 4.85
N LEU A 934 -4.73 26.45 4.04
CA LEU A 934 -3.53 26.90 3.33
C LEU A 934 -2.56 27.71 4.21
N VAL A 935 -2.90 27.90 5.50
CA VAL A 935 -2.00 28.57 6.44
C VAL A 935 -0.93 27.61 6.89
N VAL A 936 0.33 28.00 6.64
CA VAL A 936 1.53 27.24 6.96
C VAL A 936 2.01 27.64 8.34
N GLN A 937 1.88 26.74 9.30
CA GLN A 937 2.05 27.05 10.72
C GLN A 937 3.36 26.47 11.27
N PRO A 938 4.05 27.19 12.17
CA PRO A 938 5.22 26.65 12.84
C PRO A 938 4.81 25.53 13.81
N MET A 939 5.62 24.47 13.85
CA MET A 939 5.46 23.32 14.72
C MET A 939 6.80 22.81 15.26
N TRP A 940 6.73 22.09 16.38
CA TRP A 940 7.84 21.32 16.93
C TRP A 940 7.71 19.86 16.50
N VAL A 941 8.79 19.29 15.98
CA VAL A 941 8.90 17.88 15.60
C VAL A 941 9.83 17.18 16.57
N PHE A 942 9.34 16.13 17.22
CA PHE A 942 10.12 15.27 18.11
C PHE A 942 10.22 13.91 17.44
N ASN A 943 11.46 13.45 17.19
CA ASN A 943 11.72 12.12 16.66
C ASN A 943 12.44 11.28 17.71
N GLY A 944 12.13 9.99 17.75
CA GLY A 944 12.74 9.05 18.68
C GLY A 944 12.46 7.61 18.31
N HIS A 945 12.84 6.71 19.22
CA HIS A 945 12.60 5.28 19.08
C HIS A 945 12.24 4.63 20.42
N PHE A 946 11.53 3.51 20.33
CA PHE A 946 11.27 2.60 21.44
C PHE A 946 12.42 1.61 21.60
N ASP A 947 12.60 1.06 22.81
CA ASP A 947 13.62 0.03 23.10
C ASP A 947 13.52 -1.22 22.19
N ASP A 948 12.35 -1.48 21.60
CA ASP A 948 12.12 -2.58 20.65
C ASP A 948 12.39 -2.21 19.18
N GLY A 949 12.92 -1.02 18.93
CA GLY A 949 13.32 -0.50 17.62
C GLY A 949 12.23 0.26 16.88
N ARG A 950 10.97 0.25 17.34
CA ARG A 950 9.91 1.04 16.69
C ARG A 950 10.27 2.52 16.72
N ARG A 951 9.99 3.24 15.64
CA ARG A 951 10.27 4.68 15.55
C ARG A 951 9.05 5.48 15.98
N PHE A 952 9.27 6.66 16.52
CA PHE A 952 8.23 7.55 17.00
C PHE A 952 8.47 8.96 16.47
N ILE A 953 7.41 9.55 15.93
CA ILE A 953 7.40 10.94 15.46
C ILE A 953 6.22 11.62 16.13
N VAL A 954 6.40 12.82 16.66
CA VAL A 954 5.27 13.67 17.05
C VAL A 954 5.50 15.10 16.60
N GLN A 955 4.47 15.68 16.02
CA GLN A 955 4.39 17.04 15.56
C GLN A 955 3.41 17.80 16.46
N VAL A 956 3.81 18.95 16.99
CA VAL A 956 2.99 19.76 17.89
C VAL A 956 2.97 21.21 17.44
N GLN A 957 1.79 21.81 17.31
CA GLN A 957 1.66 23.22 16.93
C GLN A 957 2.44 24.12 17.90
N ALA A 958 3.27 25.00 17.34
CA ALA A 958 4.09 25.92 18.12
C ALA A 958 3.33 27.22 18.45
N LEU A 959 2.21 27.51 17.79
CA LEU A 959 1.43 28.72 18.05
C LEU A 959 0.67 28.64 19.39
N PRO A 960 0.65 29.72 20.20
CA PRO A 960 -0.21 29.85 21.37
C PRO A 960 -1.71 29.78 21.04
N GLU A 961 -2.53 29.42 22.03
CA GLU A 961 -3.97 29.21 21.88
C GLU A 961 -4.71 30.41 21.31
N GLU A 962 -4.30 31.64 21.67
CA GLU A 962 -4.94 32.87 21.20
C GLU A 962 -4.84 33.09 19.68
N PHE A 963 -3.99 32.31 18.98
CA PHE A 963 -3.84 32.34 17.53
C PHE A 963 -4.48 31.15 16.82
N LEU A 964 -5.16 30.26 17.56
CA LEU A 964 -5.76 29.02 17.04
C LEU A 964 -7.30 29.03 17.12
N LYS A 965 -7.96 28.19 16.33
CA LYS A 965 -9.42 28.07 16.19
C LYS A 965 -9.91 26.63 16.23
#